data_AF-Q7TMU5-F1
#
_entry.id   AF-Q7TMU5-F1
#
_cell.length_a   1.000
_cell.length_b   1.000
_cell.length_c   1.000
_cell.angle_alpha   90.00
_cell.angle_beta   90.00
_cell.angle_gamma   90.00
#
_symmetry.space_group_name_H-M   'P 1'
#
loop_
_entity.id
_entity.type
_entity.pdbx_description
1 polymer ?
#
loop_
_entity_poly.entity_id
_entity_poly.type
_entity_poly.pdbx_seq_one_letter_code
_entity_poly.pdbx_strand_id
1 'polypeptide(L)'
;MPHEELPSLQRPRYGSIVDDERLSAEEMDERRRQNIAYGYLCHLEEAKRWMEVCLVEELPPTTELEEGLRNGVYLAKLAKFFAPKMVSEKKIYDVEQTRYKKSGLHFRHTDNTVQWLRAMEAIGLPKIFYPETTDVYDRKNIPRMIYCIHALSLYLFKLGIAPQIQDLLGKVDFTEEEISNMRKELEKYGIQMPAFSKIGGILANELSVDEAALHAAVIAINEAIEKGVAKQTIITLRNPNAVLTCVDDSLSQEYQKELWEAKKKKEESAKLKNSCISEEERDAYEELLTQAEIQSNISTVNRMAAVDHINAVLQEGDPENTLLALKKPEAQLPAVYPFAAVMYQNELFNLQKQNTSNYLAHEELLIAVEMLSAVALLNQALESSDLVAVQNQLRSPTIGFDNLDEAHVDRYADALLSVKQEALSQGQDTLSWNEIQNCIDMINNQIQEENDRMVVLGYINEAIDAGNPLKTLDTLLLPTANIRDVDPDCAQHYQDVLFYTKSQKLGDPKNVSKVLWLDEIQQAINEANVDENRAKQWVTLVVDVNECLDRKQSDHILTALKSSPSNIHNILPECANKYYDTLVKAKESKTDNESSEGSWVTLNVQEKYNYYYNTDSKEGSWVPPELCLSKESWLTGEEIEDIVEEVTSDYIREKLWSASEDLLVRFEATTLGPALREEFEARKAFLYEQTESVVKIQAFWKGFKQRQEYLHRQQVFAGNVDSVVKIQSWFRMVTARKSYLSRLRYFEDHKNEIVKIQSLLRASKARDDYKALVGSENPPLTVIRKFVYLLDQSDLDFQEELEVARLREEVVTKIRANQQLEKDLNLMDIKIGLLVKNRITLEDVISHRKKKK
;
A
#
# COMPACT_ATOMS: atom_id res chain seq x y z
N MET A 1 -21.19 1.96 -42.01
CA MET A 1 -21.25 3.42 -41.84
C MET A 1 -19.88 3.87 -41.37
N PRO A 2 -19.13 4.63 -42.17
CA PRO A 2 -17.92 5.29 -41.68
C PRO A 2 -18.33 6.58 -40.97
N HIS A 3 -17.76 6.80 -39.78
CA HIS A 3 -17.90 8.04 -39.01
C HIS A 3 -17.24 9.20 -39.77
N GLU A 4 -18.00 10.27 -40.00
CA GLU A 4 -17.51 11.56 -40.47
C GLU A 4 -16.68 12.22 -39.35
N GLU A 5 -15.40 12.46 -39.62
CA GLU A 5 -14.56 13.37 -38.85
C GLU A 5 -14.94 14.82 -39.17
N LEU A 6 -15.28 15.60 -38.14
CA LEU A 6 -15.51 17.04 -38.22
C LEU A 6 -14.17 17.77 -38.49
N PRO A 7 -14.15 18.85 -39.31
CA PRO A 7 -12.92 19.60 -39.58
C PRO A 7 -12.47 20.37 -38.34
N SER A 8 -11.18 20.25 -38.01
CA SER A 8 -10.52 21.06 -37.00
C SER A 8 -10.50 22.54 -37.41
N LEU A 9 -11.20 23.37 -36.63
CA LEU A 9 -11.09 24.83 -36.69
C LEU A 9 -9.64 25.23 -36.40
N GLN A 10 -8.92 25.70 -37.42
CA GLN A 10 -7.64 26.39 -37.27
C GLN A 10 -7.83 27.59 -36.36
N ARG A 11 -7.25 27.52 -35.15
CA ARG A 11 -7.17 28.66 -34.22
C ARG A 11 -6.12 29.67 -34.75
N PRO A 12 -6.39 30.98 -34.71
CA PRO A 12 -5.46 31.98 -35.22
C PRO A 12 -4.16 32.01 -34.39
N ARG A 13 -3.02 31.92 -35.07
CA ARG A 13 -1.68 32.10 -34.48
C ARG A 13 -1.46 33.58 -34.18
N TYR A 14 -1.50 33.96 -32.91
CA TYR A 14 -1.06 35.28 -32.48
C TYR A 14 0.48 35.28 -32.42
N GLY A 15 1.12 35.77 -33.48
CA GLY A 15 2.58 35.82 -33.59
C GLY A 15 3.11 36.12 -35.00
N SER A 16 2.30 35.91 -36.04
CA SER A 16 2.61 36.39 -37.39
C SER A 16 1.99 37.77 -37.62
N ILE A 17 2.83 38.79 -37.78
CA ILE A 17 2.43 40.03 -38.43
C ILE A 17 2.07 39.66 -39.88
N VAL A 18 0.76 39.55 -40.17
CA VAL A 18 0.25 39.58 -41.54
C VAL A 18 -0.22 41.01 -41.77
N ASP A 19 0.66 41.79 -42.38
CA ASP A 19 0.58 43.24 -42.62
C ASP A 19 -0.39 43.63 -43.76
N ASP A 20 -1.57 43.00 -43.90
CA ASP A 20 -2.37 43.20 -45.12
C ASP A 20 -3.86 43.54 -44.95
N GLU A 21 -4.28 44.07 -43.79
CA GLU A 21 -5.61 44.69 -43.67
C GLU A 21 -5.51 46.11 -43.08
N ARG A 22 -6.18 47.08 -43.73
CA ARG A 22 -6.32 48.47 -43.27
C ARG A 22 -7.15 48.49 -41.98
N LEU A 23 -6.49 48.26 -40.85
CA LEU A 23 -7.06 48.37 -39.52
C LEU A 23 -7.39 49.85 -39.21
N SER A 24 -8.55 50.09 -38.62
CA SER A 24 -8.90 51.41 -38.07
C SER A 24 -8.00 51.75 -36.87
N ALA A 25 -7.91 53.03 -36.52
CA ALA A 25 -7.12 53.46 -35.35
C ALA A 25 -7.58 52.79 -34.04
N GLU A 26 -8.88 52.53 -33.91
CA GLU A 26 -9.46 51.82 -32.76
C GLU A 26 -9.07 50.34 -32.73
N GLU A 27 -9.06 49.66 -33.90
CA GLU A 27 -8.65 48.26 -33.99
C GLU A 27 -7.13 48.08 -33.80
N MET A 28 -6.31 49.04 -34.21
CA MET A 28 -4.88 49.02 -33.93
C MET A 28 -4.58 49.18 -32.43
N ASP A 29 -5.29 50.06 -31.74
CA ASP A 29 -5.14 50.22 -30.29
C ASP A 29 -5.68 49.01 -29.50
N GLU A 30 -6.74 48.36 -30.01
CA GLU A 30 -7.26 47.12 -29.44
C GLU A 30 -6.25 45.96 -29.60
N ARG A 31 -5.69 45.82 -30.80
CA ARG A 31 -4.68 44.79 -31.10
C ARG A 31 -3.37 45.02 -30.33
N ARG A 32 -2.97 46.28 -30.14
CA ARG A 32 -1.84 46.65 -29.28
C ARG A 32 -2.08 46.22 -27.83
N ARG A 33 -3.28 46.45 -27.28
CA ARG A 33 -3.63 46.04 -25.91
C ARG A 33 -3.70 44.52 -25.75
N GLN A 34 -4.21 43.81 -26.76
CA GLN A 34 -4.16 42.35 -26.81
C GLN A 34 -2.72 41.81 -26.82
N ASN A 35 -1.82 42.42 -27.60
CA ASN A 35 -0.40 42.03 -27.63
C ASN A 35 0.30 42.26 -26.28
N ILE A 36 -0.05 43.33 -25.55
CA ILE A 36 0.47 43.57 -24.19
C ILE A 36 -0.01 42.50 -23.21
N ALA A 37 -1.30 42.14 -23.26
CA ALA A 37 -1.86 41.08 -22.43
C ALA A 37 -1.24 39.71 -22.74
N TYR A 38 -1.07 39.39 -24.03
CA TYR A 38 -0.40 38.17 -24.47
C TYR A 38 1.07 38.12 -24.01
N GLY A 39 1.83 39.20 -24.22
CA GLY A 39 3.23 39.26 -23.77
C GLY A 39 3.38 39.10 -22.26
N TYR A 40 2.47 39.67 -21.47
CA TYR A 40 2.47 39.48 -20.03
C TYR A 40 2.11 38.05 -19.61
N LEU A 41 1.17 37.38 -20.29
CA LEU A 41 0.88 35.96 -20.06
C LEU A 41 2.09 35.07 -20.37
N CYS A 42 2.85 35.36 -21.43
CA CYS A 42 4.12 34.69 -21.69
C CYS A 42 5.09 34.88 -20.52
N HIS A 43 5.28 36.11 -20.02
CA HIS A 43 6.16 36.37 -18.88
C HIS A 43 5.71 35.70 -17.57
N LEU A 44 4.41 35.52 -17.35
CA LEU A 44 3.88 34.74 -16.24
C LEU A 44 4.21 33.26 -16.39
N GLU A 45 4.07 32.69 -17.58
CA GLU A 45 4.40 31.29 -17.87
C GLU A 45 5.90 31.02 -17.72
N GLU A 46 6.73 31.94 -18.19
CA GLU A 46 8.19 31.90 -18.02
C GLU A 46 8.58 31.88 -16.55
N ALA A 47 7.99 32.77 -15.75
CA ALA A 47 8.23 32.85 -14.31
C ALA A 47 7.74 31.57 -13.60
N LYS A 48 6.57 31.03 -13.99
CA LYS A 48 6.02 29.79 -13.47
C LYS A 48 7.00 28.63 -13.66
N ARG A 49 7.35 28.32 -14.92
CA ARG A 49 8.22 27.18 -15.25
C ARG A 49 9.58 27.30 -14.58
N TRP A 50 10.13 28.51 -14.54
CA TRP A 50 11.40 28.74 -13.85
C TRP A 50 11.31 28.47 -12.34
N MET A 51 10.23 28.92 -11.69
CA MET A 51 10.00 28.65 -10.27
C MET A 51 9.76 27.15 -10.00
N GLU A 52 9.03 26.44 -10.85
CA GLU A 52 8.81 24.99 -10.73
C GLU A 52 10.14 24.22 -10.78
N VAL A 53 11.04 24.59 -11.69
CA VAL A 53 12.38 24.00 -11.79
C VAL A 53 13.21 24.31 -10.54
N CYS A 54 13.15 25.53 -10.00
CA CYS A 54 13.92 25.91 -8.81
C CYS A 54 13.37 25.27 -7.52
N LEU A 55 12.06 25.03 -7.43
CA LEU A 55 11.40 24.53 -6.22
C LEU A 55 11.18 23.01 -6.23
N VAL A 56 11.22 22.37 -7.40
CA VAL A 56 10.87 20.96 -7.59
C VAL A 56 9.45 20.67 -7.08
N GLU A 57 8.53 21.61 -7.35
CA GLU A 57 7.12 21.57 -6.96
C GLU A 57 6.28 22.21 -8.07
N GLU A 58 5.09 21.66 -8.34
CA GLU A 58 4.16 22.17 -9.34
C GLU A 58 3.45 23.45 -8.83
N LEU A 59 3.41 24.49 -9.67
CA LEU A 59 2.77 25.77 -9.34
C LEU A 59 1.37 25.88 -9.95
N PRO A 60 0.51 26.78 -9.43
CA PRO A 60 -0.80 27.05 -10.02
C PRO A 60 -0.73 27.36 -11.51
N PRO A 61 -1.81 27.12 -12.27
CA PRO A 61 -1.86 27.46 -13.69
C PRO A 61 -1.61 28.95 -13.92
N THR A 62 -1.09 29.32 -15.10
CA THR A 62 -0.61 30.67 -15.45
C THR A 62 -1.64 31.77 -15.17
N THR A 63 -2.92 31.46 -15.37
CA THR A 63 -4.07 32.35 -15.14
C THR A 63 -4.37 32.60 -13.66
N GLU A 64 -4.00 31.68 -12.78
CA GLU A 64 -4.19 31.76 -11.32
C GLU A 64 -2.88 32.05 -10.58
N LEU A 65 -1.75 32.09 -11.29
CA LEU A 65 -0.41 32.28 -10.72
C LEU A 65 -0.32 33.57 -9.91
N GLU A 66 -0.91 34.66 -10.41
CA GLU A 66 -0.96 35.94 -9.70
C GLU A 66 -1.60 35.79 -8.32
N GLU A 67 -2.73 35.09 -8.23
CA GLU A 67 -3.45 34.87 -6.98
C GLU A 67 -2.71 33.86 -6.08
N GLY A 68 -2.05 32.86 -6.66
CA GLY A 68 -1.24 31.87 -5.96
C GLY A 68 -0.01 32.45 -5.25
N LEU A 69 0.58 33.52 -5.80
CA LEU A 69 1.77 34.16 -5.23
C LEU A 69 1.47 35.16 -4.09
N ARG A 70 0.20 35.57 -3.90
CA ARG A 70 -0.19 36.59 -2.91
C ARG A 70 0.08 36.22 -1.46
N ASN A 71 0.02 34.93 -1.13
CA ASN A 71 0.29 34.42 0.21
C ASN A 71 1.81 34.37 0.55
N GLY A 72 2.67 34.66 -0.42
CA GLY A 72 4.12 34.72 -0.28
C GLY A 72 4.80 33.37 -0.01
N VAL A 73 4.08 32.25 0.07
CA VAL A 73 4.65 30.94 0.42
C VAL A 73 5.66 30.49 -0.62
N TYR A 74 5.30 30.52 -1.91
CA TYR A 74 6.22 30.19 -3.00
C TYR A 74 7.42 31.15 -3.06
N LEU A 75 7.22 32.44 -2.77
CA LEU A 75 8.31 33.42 -2.72
C LEU A 75 9.29 33.11 -1.56
N ALA A 76 8.78 32.70 -0.40
CA ALA A 76 9.62 32.29 0.73
C ALA A 76 10.33 30.95 0.49
N LYS A 77 9.70 30.00 -0.19
CA LYS A 77 10.35 28.77 -0.66
C LYS A 77 11.48 29.10 -1.66
N LEU A 78 11.24 30.04 -2.58
CA LEU A 78 12.26 30.52 -3.51
C LEU A 78 13.41 31.22 -2.76
N ALA A 79 13.10 32.00 -1.74
CA ALA A 79 14.10 32.61 -0.86
C ALA A 79 14.97 31.59 -0.12
N LYS A 80 14.39 30.46 0.31
CA LYS A 80 15.14 29.32 0.88
C LYS A 80 16.06 28.68 -0.14
N PHE A 81 15.63 28.56 -1.40
CA PHE A 81 16.44 27.98 -2.48
C PHE A 81 17.77 28.74 -2.67
N PHE A 82 17.73 30.07 -2.84
CA PHE A 82 18.95 30.84 -3.10
C PHE A 82 19.65 31.39 -1.85
N ALA A 83 18.96 31.48 -0.70
CA ALA A 83 19.53 31.97 0.56
C ALA A 83 19.15 31.09 1.78
N PRO A 84 19.54 29.80 1.80
CA PRO A 84 19.11 28.82 2.82
C PRO A 84 19.58 29.17 4.24
N LYS A 85 20.64 29.97 4.38
CA LYS A 85 21.15 30.42 5.69
C LYS A 85 20.27 31.51 6.33
N MET A 86 19.48 32.23 5.53
CA MET A 86 18.63 33.33 6.00
C MET A 86 17.19 32.87 6.26
N VAL A 87 16.67 31.99 5.41
CA VAL A 87 15.27 31.54 5.46
C VAL A 87 15.19 30.11 5.97
N SER A 88 14.52 29.93 7.11
CA SER A 88 14.25 28.60 7.67
C SER A 88 12.83 28.17 7.32
N GLU A 89 12.67 26.95 6.83
CA GLU A 89 11.37 26.36 6.48
C GLU A 89 10.38 26.37 7.66
N LYS A 90 10.87 26.18 8.89
CA LYS A 90 10.05 26.26 10.11
C LYS A 90 9.49 27.66 10.39
N LYS A 91 10.03 28.70 9.75
CA LYS A 91 9.60 30.10 9.89
C LYS A 91 8.70 30.56 8.74
N ILE A 92 8.53 29.74 7.70
CA ILE A 92 7.56 30.02 6.63
C ILE A 92 6.17 29.75 7.20
N TYR A 93 5.30 30.74 7.13
CA TYR A 93 3.94 30.65 7.67
C TYR A 93 3.01 30.02 6.64
N ASP A 94 2.25 29.00 7.04
CA ASP A 94 1.33 28.21 6.18
C ASP A 94 2.05 27.54 4.99
N VAL A 95 3.14 26.81 5.25
CA VAL A 95 3.98 26.12 4.24
C VAL A 95 3.17 25.27 3.26
N GLU A 96 2.18 24.55 3.78
CA GLU A 96 1.29 23.66 3.01
C GLU A 96 0.06 24.37 2.41
N GLN A 97 -0.06 25.69 2.61
CA GLN A 97 -1.18 26.52 2.15
C GLN A 97 -2.57 26.03 2.62
N THR A 98 -2.64 25.23 3.68
CA THR A 98 -3.89 24.66 4.21
C THR A 98 -4.84 25.74 4.73
N ARG A 99 -4.29 26.79 5.34
CA ARG A 99 -5.08 27.90 5.85
C ARG A 99 -5.52 28.82 4.72
N TYR A 100 -4.66 29.05 3.74
CA TYR A 100 -4.98 29.79 2.54
C TYR A 100 -6.14 29.16 1.77
N LYS A 101 -6.10 27.84 1.52
CA LYS A 101 -7.18 27.11 0.84
C LYS A 101 -8.51 27.12 1.62
N LYS A 102 -8.47 27.15 2.97
CA LYS A 102 -9.67 27.10 3.81
C LYS A 102 -10.29 28.46 4.12
N SER A 103 -9.48 29.50 4.27
CA SER A 103 -9.93 30.79 4.83
C SER A 103 -9.38 32.01 4.08
N GLY A 104 -8.66 31.81 2.97
CA GLY A 104 -8.06 32.89 2.18
C GLY A 104 -6.84 33.53 2.83
N LEU A 105 -6.52 34.75 2.39
CA LEU A 105 -5.36 35.49 2.90
C LEU A 105 -5.49 35.84 4.39
N HIS A 106 -4.45 35.53 5.15
CA HIS A 106 -4.26 35.96 6.53
C HIS A 106 -3.10 36.96 6.62
N PHE A 107 -3.19 37.99 7.47
CA PHE A 107 -2.16 39.03 7.56
C PHE A 107 -0.74 38.46 7.76
N ARG A 108 -0.60 37.39 8.55
CA ARG A 108 0.70 36.72 8.73
C ARG A 108 1.38 36.22 7.43
N HIS A 109 0.66 36.05 6.33
CA HIS A 109 1.27 35.72 5.03
C HIS A 109 2.22 36.83 4.53
N THR A 110 2.06 38.08 4.97
CA THR A 110 2.99 39.17 4.61
C THR A 110 4.42 38.90 5.09
N ASP A 111 4.58 38.12 6.17
CA ASP A 111 5.91 37.74 6.68
C ASP A 111 6.69 36.90 5.67
N ASN A 112 6.01 36.04 4.91
CA ASN A 112 6.62 35.22 3.86
C ASN A 112 7.21 36.12 2.74
N THR A 113 6.46 37.12 2.29
CA THR A 113 6.94 38.11 1.31
C THR A 113 8.11 38.92 1.86
N VAL A 114 8.07 39.33 3.12
CA VAL A 114 9.18 40.06 3.77
C VAL A 114 10.45 39.20 3.88
N GLN A 115 10.31 37.90 4.16
CA GLN A 115 11.44 36.96 4.17
C GLN A 115 12.11 36.88 2.79
N TRP A 116 11.32 36.85 1.71
CA TRP A 116 11.82 36.89 0.34
C TRP A 116 12.57 38.19 0.01
N LEU A 117 12.00 39.35 0.35
CA LEU A 117 12.67 40.65 0.14
C LEU A 117 14.02 40.73 0.88
N ARG A 118 14.08 40.24 2.13
CA ARG A 118 15.34 40.21 2.92
C ARG A 118 16.36 39.24 2.32
N ALA A 119 15.92 38.12 1.77
CA ALA A 119 16.80 37.19 1.09
C ALA A 119 17.42 37.83 -0.16
N MET A 120 16.62 38.56 -0.96
CA MET A 120 17.12 39.31 -2.12
C MET A 120 18.14 40.38 -1.74
N GLU A 121 17.92 41.07 -0.61
CA GLU A 121 18.87 42.05 -0.09
C GLU A 121 20.19 41.40 0.35
N ALA A 122 20.13 40.19 0.91
CA ALA A 122 21.31 39.44 1.34
C ALA A 122 22.18 38.94 0.17
N ILE A 123 21.58 38.60 -0.97
CA ILE A 123 22.33 38.22 -2.19
C ILE A 123 22.79 39.44 -3.01
N GLY A 124 22.39 40.66 -2.65
CA GLY A 124 22.86 41.89 -3.29
C GLY A 124 22.07 42.32 -4.53
N LEU A 125 20.83 41.81 -4.75
CA LEU A 125 20.02 42.27 -5.87
C LEU A 125 19.69 43.78 -5.71
N PRO A 126 19.85 44.63 -6.74
CA PRO A 126 19.58 46.06 -6.65
C PRO A 126 18.13 46.38 -6.26
N LYS A 127 17.94 47.33 -5.32
CA LYS A 127 16.62 47.70 -4.77
C LYS A 127 15.63 48.27 -5.81
N ILE A 128 16.12 48.68 -6.98
CA ILE A 128 15.27 49.17 -8.09
C ILE A 128 14.26 48.11 -8.56
N PHE A 129 14.60 46.83 -8.43
CA PHE A 129 13.74 45.73 -8.87
C PHE A 129 12.67 45.35 -7.82
N TYR A 130 12.78 45.84 -6.58
CA TYR A 130 12.01 45.27 -5.48
C TYR A 130 10.55 45.75 -5.54
N PRO A 131 9.56 44.84 -5.36
CA PRO A 131 8.18 45.22 -5.11
C PRO A 131 7.97 45.60 -3.64
N GLU A 132 6.92 46.33 -3.35
CA GLU A 132 6.46 46.55 -1.98
C GLU A 132 5.64 45.35 -1.48
N THR A 133 5.56 45.13 -0.16
CA THR A 133 4.74 44.03 0.39
C THR A 133 3.26 44.18 0.02
N THR A 134 2.77 45.42 -0.13
CA THR A 134 1.40 45.69 -0.59
C THR A 134 1.20 45.43 -2.09
N ASP A 135 2.26 45.47 -2.89
CA ASP A 135 2.18 45.13 -4.33
C ASP A 135 1.78 43.66 -4.51
N VAL A 136 2.28 42.79 -3.62
CA VAL A 136 2.03 41.34 -3.60
C VAL A 136 0.77 40.98 -2.81
N TYR A 137 0.67 41.36 -1.53
CA TYR A 137 -0.40 40.92 -0.63
C TYR A 137 -1.78 41.49 -1.02
N ASP A 138 -1.85 42.79 -1.30
CA ASP A 138 -3.10 43.49 -1.67
C ASP A 138 -3.40 43.44 -3.18
N ARG A 139 -2.55 42.75 -3.98
CA ARG A 139 -2.66 42.70 -5.45
C ARG A 139 -2.65 44.11 -6.09
N LYS A 140 -1.87 45.04 -5.54
CA LYS A 140 -1.75 46.41 -6.08
C LYS A 140 -0.91 46.50 -7.35
N ASN A 141 0.18 45.72 -7.43
CA ASN A 141 1.10 45.76 -8.57
C ASN A 141 1.85 44.43 -8.72
N ILE A 142 1.12 43.37 -9.03
CA ILE A 142 1.68 42.05 -9.31
C ILE A 142 2.65 42.06 -10.51
N PRO A 143 2.44 42.85 -11.60
CA PRO A 143 3.42 42.95 -12.68
C PRO A 143 4.83 43.37 -12.22
N ARG A 144 4.95 44.23 -11.21
CA ARG A 144 6.24 44.61 -10.62
C ARG A 144 6.91 43.45 -9.89
N MET A 145 6.14 42.59 -9.23
CA MET A 145 6.65 41.38 -8.60
C MET A 145 7.14 40.38 -9.66
N ILE A 146 6.40 40.18 -10.76
CA ILE A 146 6.84 39.33 -11.87
C ILE A 146 8.12 39.87 -12.50
N TYR A 147 8.20 41.19 -12.72
CA TYR A 147 9.43 41.85 -13.16
C TYR A 147 10.62 41.61 -12.21
N CYS A 148 10.38 41.65 -10.90
CA CYS A 148 11.39 41.31 -9.91
C CYS A 148 11.84 39.84 -10.01
N ILE A 149 10.93 38.91 -10.27
CA ILE A 149 11.26 37.48 -10.45
C ILE A 149 12.14 37.29 -11.70
N HIS A 150 11.82 37.98 -12.80
CA HIS A 150 12.65 37.97 -14.01
C HIS A 150 14.05 38.54 -13.78
N ALA A 151 14.15 39.66 -13.06
CA ALA A 151 15.43 40.24 -12.66
C ALA A 151 16.23 39.32 -11.72
N LEU A 152 15.55 38.71 -10.75
CA LEU A 152 16.14 37.74 -9.83
C LEU A 152 16.63 36.50 -10.56
N SER A 153 15.85 35.96 -11.50
CA SER A 153 16.24 34.79 -12.30
C SER A 153 17.52 35.06 -13.09
N LEU A 154 17.59 36.19 -13.80
CA LEU A 154 18.77 36.58 -14.54
C LEU A 154 19.99 36.78 -13.63
N TYR A 155 19.78 37.36 -12.45
CA TYR A 155 20.85 37.54 -11.46
C TYR A 155 21.35 36.21 -10.87
N LEU A 156 20.45 35.32 -10.47
CA LEU A 156 20.81 33.99 -9.94
C LEU A 156 21.47 33.10 -11.00
N PHE A 157 21.07 33.23 -12.27
CA PHE A 157 21.73 32.57 -13.38
C PHE A 157 23.17 33.07 -13.56
N LYS A 158 23.40 34.38 -13.48
CA LYS A 158 24.76 34.96 -13.52
C LYS A 158 25.63 34.50 -12.35
N LEU A 159 25.04 34.26 -11.18
CA LEU A 159 25.73 33.69 -10.01
C LEU A 159 25.89 32.16 -10.06
N GLY A 160 25.35 31.49 -11.08
CA GLY A 160 25.38 30.02 -11.21
C GLY A 160 24.53 29.28 -10.17
N ILE A 161 23.59 29.95 -9.51
CA ILE A 161 22.74 29.39 -8.46
C ILE A 161 21.46 28.77 -9.06
N ALA A 162 20.95 29.35 -10.15
CA ALA A 162 19.69 28.94 -10.77
C ALA A 162 19.83 28.77 -12.30
N PRO A 163 18.98 27.96 -12.95
CA PRO A 163 18.93 27.87 -14.41
C PRO A 163 18.40 29.17 -15.04
N GLN A 164 18.68 29.37 -16.33
CA GLN A 164 18.18 30.51 -17.10
C GLN A 164 16.66 30.41 -17.29
N ILE A 165 15.93 31.52 -17.10
CA ILE A 165 14.52 31.62 -17.47
C ILE A 165 14.34 31.48 -18.99
N GLN A 166 13.34 30.72 -19.41
CA GLN A 166 13.03 30.51 -20.82
C GLN A 166 12.41 31.78 -21.42
N ASP A 167 12.60 32.01 -22.72
CA ASP A 167 11.86 33.00 -23.51
C ASP A 167 10.78 32.27 -24.32
N LEU A 168 9.53 32.46 -23.92
CA LEU A 168 8.34 31.78 -24.43
C LEU A 168 7.45 32.72 -25.26
N LEU A 169 7.88 33.96 -25.49
CA LEU A 169 7.15 34.90 -26.32
C LEU A 169 6.98 34.32 -27.75
N GLY A 170 5.74 34.15 -28.20
CA GLY A 170 5.42 33.57 -29.51
C GLY A 170 5.58 32.05 -29.62
N LYS A 171 5.91 31.35 -28.53
CA LYS A 171 6.04 29.88 -28.50
C LYS A 171 4.92 29.18 -27.74
N VAL A 172 4.17 29.92 -26.93
CA VAL A 172 3.04 29.44 -26.13
C VAL A 172 1.78 30.15 -26.60
N ASP A 173 0.72 29.37 -26.83
CA ASP A 173 -0.59 29.86 -27.24
C ASP A 173 -1.53 29.89 -26.03
N PHE A 174 -2.24 31.00 -25.85
CA PHE A 174 -3.31 31.16 -24.86
C PHE A 174 -4.66 31.27 -25.56
N THR A 175 -5.74 30.92 -24.87
CA THR A 175 -7.08 31.09 -25.40
C THR A 175 -7.47 32.58 -25.49
N GLU A 176 -8.37 32.91 -26.41
CA GLU A 176 -8.87 34.30 -26.54
C GLU A 176 -9.55 34.78 -25.25
N GLU A 177 -10.17 33.87 -24.49
CA GLU A 177 -10.78 34.17 -23.20
C GLU A 177 -9.74 34.57 -22.15
N GLU A 178 -8.60 33.87 -22.09
CA GLU A 178 -7.50 34.19 -21.17
C GLU A 178 -6.85 35.53 -21.50
N ILE A 179 -6.59 35.80 -22.78
CA ILE A 179 -6.03 37.07 -23.24
C ILE A 179 -7.01 38.22 -22.95
N SER A 180 -8.31 38.01 -23.18
CA SER A 180 -9.36 39.00 -22.90
C SER A 180 -9.53 39.28 -21.40
N ASN A 181 -9.45 38.25 -20.56
CA ASN A 181 -9.51 38.38 -19.11
C ASN A 181 -8.28 39.13 -18.58
N MET A 182 -7.08 38.77 -19.03
CA MET A 182 -5.84 39.46 -18.64
C MET A 182 -5.85 40.92 -19.09
N ARG A 183 -6.34 41.21 -20.31
CA ARG A 183 -6.51 42.60 -20.79
C ARG A 183 -7.40 43.41 -19.87
N LYS A 184 -8.57 42.88 -19.48
CA LYS A 184 -9.50 43.54 -18.56
C LYS A 184 -8.88 43.77 -17.18
N GLU A 185 -8.09 42.82 -16.68
CA GLU A 185 -7.38 42.99 -15.41
C GLU A 185 -6.31 44.08 -15.48
N LEU A 186 -5.49 44.10 -16.53
CA LEU A 186 -4.47 45.16 -16.74
C LEU A 186 -5.11 46.56 -16.89
N GLU A 187 -6.25 46.66 -17.59
CA GLU A 187 -7.00 47.92 -17.76
C GLU A 187 -7.62 48.41 -16.43
N LYS A 188 -8.11 47.51 -15.58
CA LYS A 188 -8.76 47.85 -14.30
C LYS A 188 -7.82 48.55 -13.32
N TYR A 189 -6.53 48.22 -13.36
CA TYR A 189 -5.53 48.76 -12.43
C TYR A 189 -4.67 49.89 -13.02
N GLY A 190 -4.74 50.14 -14.33
CA GLY A 190 -4.01 51.23 -14.98
C GLY A 190 -2.49 51.15 -14.79
N ILE A 191 -1.95 49.94 -14.71
CA ILE A 191 -0.54 49.69 -14.34
C ILE A 191 0.35 49.93 -15.56
N GLN A 192 1.42 50.73 -15.39
CA GLN A 192 2.44 50.88 -16.41
C GLN A 192 3.33 49.62 -16.45
N MET A 193 3.34 48.94 -17.60
CA MET A 193 4.11 47.70 -17.78
C MET A 193 5.62 47.95 -17.69
N PRO A 194 6.35 47.19 -16.84
CA PRO A 194 7.82 47.24 -16.78
C PRO A 194 8.46 46.78 -18.10
N ALA A 195 9.64 47.32 -18.43
CA ALA A 195 10.38 46.92 -19.63
C ALA A 195 11.23 45.67 -19.36
N PHE A 196 10.67 44.48 -19.59
CA PHE A 196 11.33 43.18 -19.38
C PHE A 196 12.60 42.99 -20.24
N SER A 197 12.66 43.57 -21.43
CA SER A 197 13.82 43.47 -22.34
C SER A 197 15.08 44.22 -21.88
N LYS A 198 14.97 45.14 -20.90
CA LYS A 198 16.10 46.00 -20.46
C LYS A 198 16.77 45.53 -19.16
N ILE A 199 16.31 44.43 -18.58
CA ILE A 199 16.79 43.94 -17.27
C ILE A 199 18.30 43.64 -17.30
N GLY A 200 18.79 42.98 -18.35
CA GLY A 200 20.19 42.56 -18.45
C GLY A 200 21.19 43.71 -18.47
N GLY A 201 20.89 44.79 -19.19
CA GLY A 201 21.73 45.99 -19.27
C GLY A 201 21.76 46.81 -17.97
N ILE A 202 20.66 46.83 -17.22
CA ILE A 202 20.59 47.49 -15.91
C ILE A 202 21.43 46.73 -14.87
N LEU A 203 21.37 45.39 -14.89
CA LEU A 203 22.19 44.55 -13.99
C LEU A 203 23.68 44.71 -14.27
N ALA A 204 24.11 44.73 -15.55
CA ALA A 204 25.53 44.78 -15.93
C ALA A 204 26.26 46.04 -15.43
N ASN A 205 25.55 47.18 -15.31
CA ASN A 205 26.15 48.44 -14.88
C ASN A 205 26.37 48.55 -13.36
N GLU A 206 25.89 47.59 -12.55
CA GLU A 206 25.97 47.65 -11.08
C GLU A 206 26.73 46.47 -10.41
N LEU A 207 27.43 45.60 -11.16
CA LEU A 207 28.20 44.48 -10.57
C LEU A 207 29.49 44.93 -9.84
N SER A 208 29.92 44.12 -8.87
CA SER A 208 31.07 44.35 -7.99
C SER A 208 32.44 44.09 -8.67
N VAL A 209 33.54 44.56 -8.04
CA VAL A 209 34.92 44.49 -8.59
C VAL A 209 35.41 43.06 -8.86
N ASP A 210 34.98 42.08 -8.06
CA ASP A 210 35.37 40.66 -8.21
C ASP A 210 34.64 39.98 -9.40
N GLU A 211 33.40 40.40 -9.69
CA GLU A 211 32.62 39.89 -10.83
C GLU A 211 33.18 40.43 -12.17
N ALA A 212 33.72 41.66 -12.18
CA ALA A 212 34.40 42.21 -13.35
C ALA A 212 35.68 41.42 -13.72
N ALA A 213 36.41 40.91 -12.72
CA ALA A 213 37.60 40.09 -12.94
C ALA A 213 37.25 38.72 -13.53
N LEU A 214 36.14 38.11 -13.09
CA LEU A 214 35.59 36.89 -13.67
C LEU A 214 35.18 37.10 -15.13
N HIS A 215 34.44 38.18 -15.41
CA HIS A 215 34.04 38.54 -16.77
C HIS A 215 35.23 38.76 -17.71
N ALA A 216 36.27 39.46 -17.26
CA ALA A 216 37.50 39.66 -18.04
C ALA A 216 38.22 38.33 -18.33
N ALA A 217 38.25 37.41 -17.37
CA ALA A 217 38.86 36.08 -17.55
C ALA A 217 38.09 35.23 -18.58
N VAL A 218 36.75 35.26 -18.54
CA VAL A 218 35.89 34.56 -19.50
C VAL A 218 36.05 35.11 -20.93
N ILE A 219 36.15 36.43 -21.07
CA ILE A 219 36.40 37.07 -22.38
C ILE A 219 37.76 36.64 -22.92
N ALA A 220 38.81 36.68 -22.09
CA ALA A 220 40.14 36.24 -22.49
C ALA A 220 40.19 34.78 -22.95
N ILE A 221 39.41 33.89 -22.30
CA ILE A 221 39.26 32.48 -22.73
C ILE A 221 38.59 32.41 -24.11
N ASN A 222 37.49 33.14 -24.33
CA ASN A 222 36.78 33.15 -25.60
C ASN A 222 37.63 33.71 -26.76
N GLU A 223 38.48 34.70 -26.51
CA GLU A 223 39.46 35.21 -27.48
C GLU A 223 40.56 34.18 -27.78
N ALA A 224 41.02 33.44 -26.77
CA ALA A 224 42.02 32.40 -26.97
C ALA A 224 41.47 31.22 -27.81
N ILE A 225 40.21 30.84 -27.58
CA ILE A 225 39.49 29.83 -28.38
C ILE A 225 39.41 30.26 -29.84
N GLU A 226 39.09 31.53 -30.12
CA GLU A 226 39.04 32.09 -31.49
C GLU A 226 40.39 32.04 -32.21
N LYS A 227 41.47 32.31 -31.49
CA LYS A 227 42.84 32.28 -32.05
C LYS A 227 43.28 30.87 -32.46
N GLY A 228 42.58 29.81 -32.00
CA GLY A 228 42.82 28.43 -32.43
C GLY A 228 44.09 27.78 -31.90
N VAL A 229 44.79 28.41 -30.93
CA VAL A 229 46.07 27.93 -30.41
C VAL A 229 45.85 27.22 -29.06
N ALA A 230 45.85 25.88 -29.07
CA ALA A 230 45.64 25.05 -27.88
C ALA A 230 46.51 25.44 -26.66
N LYS A 231 47.79 25.76 -26.90
CA LYS A 231 48.72 26.22 -25.84
C LYS A 231 48.31 27.56 -25.22
N GLN A 232 47.67 28.45 -25.98
CA GLN A 232 47.21 29.73 -25.46
C GLN A 232 45.91 29.55 -24.68
N THR A 233 45.03 28.68 -25.18
CA THR A 233 43.74 28.38 -24.55
C THR A 233 43.92 27.75 -23.18
N ILE A 234 44.83 26.78 -23.02
CA ILE A 234 45.11 26.19 -21.70
C ILE A 234 45.67 27.21 -20.69
N ILE A 235 46.49 28.17 -21.14
CA ILE A 235 47.00 29.26 -20.29
C ILE A 235 45.84 30.12 -19.80
N THR A 236 44.88 30.44 -20.67
CA THR A 236 43.70 31.23 -20.27
C THR A 236 42.72 30.43 -19.40
N LEU A 237 42.57 29.12 -19.61
CA LEU A 237 41.74 28.25 -18.78
C LEU A 237 42.29 28.10 -17.35
N ARG A 238 43.62 28.21 -17.17
CA ARG A 238 44.27 28.24 -15.85
C ARG A 238 44.18 29.58 -15.12
N ASN A 239 43.52 30.58 -15.69
CA ASN A 239 43.37 31.86 -15.02
C ASN A 239 42.59 31.67 -13.71
N PRO A 240 43.17 32.00 -12.53
CA PRO A 240 42.50 31.81 -11.24
C PRO A 240 41.19 32.61 -11.13
N ASN A 241 41.09 33.72 -11.85
CA ASN A 241 39.88 34.54 -11.88
C ASN A 241 38.74 33.91 -12.70
N ALA A 242 39.03 32.90 -13.53
CA ALA A 242 38.00 32.15 -14.27
C ALA A 242 37.26 31.10 -13.41
N VAL A 243 37.80 30.79 -12.23
CA VAL A 243 37.21 29.84 -11.26
C VAL A 243 36.86 28.49 -11.92
N LEU A 244 37.73 28.01 -12.81
CA LEU A 244 37.59 26.71 -13.48
C LEU A 244 38.27 25.62 -12.66
N THR A 245 37.69 24.41 -12.67
CA THR A 245 38.17 23.24 -11.94
C THR A 245 38.52 22.09 -12.88
N CYS A 246 39.46 21.24 -12.47
CA CYS A 246 39.89 20.03 -13.19
C CYS A 246 40.49 20.29 -14.59
N VAL A 247 41.27 21.35 -14.77
CA VAL A 247 41.95 21.63 -16.07
C VAL A 247 43.24 20.80 -16.18
N ASP A 248 43.31 19.89 -17.15
CA ASP A 248 44.47 19.03 -17.45
C ASP A 248 45.28 19.55 -18.66
N ASP A 249 46.59 19.71 -18.49
CA ASP A 249 47.48 20.20 -19.56
C ASP A 249 47.60 19.23 -20.74
N SER A 250 47.44 17.93 -20.48
CA SER A 250 47.52 16.88 -21.49
C SER A 250 46.38 16.92 -22.51
N LEU A 251 45.21 17.46 -22.11
CA LEU A 251 43.99 17.55 -22.92
C LEU A 251 43.83 18.90 -23.64
N SER A 252 44.92 19.66 -23.76
CA SER A 252 44.88 21.03 -24.31
C SER A 252 44.34 21.10 -25.75
N GLN A 253 44.55 20.07 -26.58
CA GLN A 253 44.06 20.05 -27.96
C GLN A 253 42.57 19.73 -28.01
N GLU A 254 42.14 18.81 -27.16
CA GLU A 254 40.77 18.33 -27.01
C GLU A 254 39.88 19.44 -26.46
N TYR A 255 40.32 20.16 -25.41
CA TYR A 255 39.61 21.35 -24.91
C TYR A 255 39.47 22.42 -25.98
N GLN A 256 40.54 22.71 -26.73
CA GLN A 256 40.49 23.72 -27.79
C GLN A 256 39.46 23.35 -28.86
N LYS A 257 39.42 22.08 -29.26
CA LYS A 257 38.47 21.60 -30.27
C LYS A 257 37.02 21.70 -29.76
N GLU A 258 36.73 21.15 -28.59
CA GLU A 258 35.37 21.11 -28.04
C GLU A 258 34.84 22.51 -27.73
N LEU A 259 35.65 23.36 -27.09
CA LEU A 259 35.25 24.75 -26.79
C LEU A 259 35.04 25.58 -28.04
N TRP A 260 35.81 25.35 -29.11
CA TRP A 260 35.62 26.02 -30.38
C TRP A 260 34.32 25.58 -31.07
N GLU A 261 34.00 24.29 -31.07
CA GLU A 261 32.75 23.77 -31.61
C GLU A 261 31.53 24.27 -30.82
N ALA A 262 31.61 24.27 -29.48
CA ALA A 262 30.57 24.80 -28.60
C ALA A 262 30.33 26.29 -28.85
N LYS A 263 31.40 27.08 -28.98
CA LYS A 263 31.31 28.51 -29.30
C LYS A 263 30.64 28.74 -30.65
N LYS A 264 31.04 28.01 -31.69
CA LYS A 264 30.42 28.12 -33.02
C LYS A 264 28.93 27.81 -33.02
N LYS A 265 28.51 26.73 -32.35
CA LYS A 265 27.08 26.38 -32.20
C LYS A 265 26.31 27.52 -31.53
N LYS A 266 26.91 28.16 -30.52
CA LYS A 266 26.30 29.28 -29.82
C LYS A 266 26.17 30.53 -30.69
N GLU A 267 27.23 30.89 -31.43
CA GLU A 267 27.20 31.99 -32.41
C GLU A 267 26.13 31.76 -33.50
N GLU A 268 26.02 30.54 -34.02
CA GLU A 268 25.01 30.18 -35.02
C GLU A 268 23.58 30.29 -34.45
N SER A 269 23.40 29.86 -33.20
CA SER A 269 22.12 29.97 -32.48
C SER A 269 21.72 31.43 -32.22
N ALA A 270 22.69 32.28 -31.84
CA ALA A 270 22.47 33.71 -31.66
C ALA A 270 22.09 34.40 -32.99
N LYS A 271 22.75 34.03 -34.09
CA LYS A 271 22.45 34.56 -35.44
C LYS A 271 21.04 34.20 -35.93
N LEU A 272 20.57 32.99 -35.63
CA LEU A 272 19.20 32.57 -35.94
C LEU A 272 18.16 33.36 -35.15
N LYS A 273 18.46 33.68 -33.88
CA LYS A 273 17.59 34.42 -32.97
C LYS A 273 17.50 35.92 -33.32
N ASN A 274 18.60 36.51 -33.77
CA ASN A 274 18.73 37.97 -33.98
C ASN A 274 18.52 38.42 -35.45
N SER A 275 17.87 37.59 -36.28
CA SER A 275 17.68 37.86 -37.73
C SER A 275 16.93 39.16 -38.08
N CYS A 276 16.26 39.81 -37.11
CA CYS A 276 15.52 41.08 -37.27
C CYS A 276 16.09 42.26 -36.47
N ILE A 277 17.28 42.16 -35.88
CA ILE A 277 17.87 43.15 -34.95
C ILE A 277 19.15 43.77 -35.57
N SER A 278 19.38 45.09 -35.41
CA SER A 278 20.60 45.75 -35.96
C SER A 278 21.87 45.27 -35.24
N GLU A 279 23.04 45.39 -35.88
CA GLU A 279 24.32 44.95 -35.25
C GLU A 279 24.60 45.69 -33.93
N GLU A 280 24.12 46.92 -33.79
CA GLU A 280 24.31 47.74 -32.59
C GLU A 280 23.43 47.33 -31.40
N GLU A 281 22.40 46.52 -31.63
CA GLU A 281 21.45 46.04 -30.60
C GLU A 281 21.73 44.60 -30.13
N ARG A 282 22.74 43.93 -30.69
CA ARG A 282 23.13 42.56 -30.29
C ARG A 282 23.91 42.57 -28.98
N ASP A 283 23.50 41.72 -28.04
CA ASP A 283 24.23 41.53 -26.80
C ASP A 283 25.47 40.67 -27.06
N ALA A 284 26.67 41.24 -26.82
CA ALA A 284 27.95 40.54 -26.98
C ALA A 284 28.05 39.25 -26.12
N TYR A 285 27.25 39.13 -25.05
CA TYR A 285 27.21 37.93 -24.22
C TYR A 285 26.37 36.78 -24.81
N GLU A 286 25.55 37.02 -25.85
CA GLU A 286 24.83 35.94 -26.54
C GLU A 286 25.77 35.10 -27.44
N GLU A 287 26.89 35.67 -27.91
CA GLU A 287 27.84 35.01 -28.80
C GLU A 287 29.04 34.39 -28.05
N LEU A 288 29.35 34.87 -26.84
CA LEU A 288 30.46 34.36 -26.02
C LEU A 288 30.02 33.18 -25.15
N LEU A 289 30.91 32.20 -24.95
CA LEU A 289 30.71 31.17 -23.94
C LEU A 289 30.81 31.77 -22.54
N THR A 290 29.87 31.42 -21.68
CA THR A 290 29.84 31.75 -20.25
C THR A 290 30.80 30.86 -19.47
N GLN A 291 31.14 31.25 -18.23
CA GLN A 291 32.00 30.43 -17.36
C GLN A 291 31.41 29.03 -17.11
N ALA A 292 30.09 28.93 -16.92
CA ALA A 292 29.41 27.66 -16.71
C ALA A 292 29.47 26.75 -17.95
N GLU A 293 29.26 27.30 -19.16
CA GLU A 293 29.40 26.56 -20.41
C GLU A 293 30.85 26.10 -20.63
N ILE A 294 31.84 26.95 -20.34
CA ILE A 294 33.26 26.58 -20.45
C ILE A 294 33.59 25.43 -19.48
N GLN A 295 33.15 25.53 -18.22
CA GLN A 295 33.34 24.47 -17.22
C GLN A 295 32.65 23.18 -17.64
N SER A 296 31.43 23.25 -18.16
CA SER A 296 30.68 22.08 -18.63
C SER A 296 31.43 21.36 -19.77
N ASN A 297 31.96 22.10 -20.74
CA ASN A 297 32.72 21.50 -21.84
C ASN A 297 34.05 20.88 -21.37
N ILE A 298 34.76 21.52 -20.43
CA ILE A 298 35.97 20.94 -19.81
C ILE A 298 35.63 19.62 -19.10
N SER A 299 34.56 19.62 -18.30
CA SER A 299 34.07 18.42 -17.62
C SER A 299 33.70 17.31 -18.61
N THR A 300 33.09 17.64 -19.76
CA THR A 300 32.77 16.67 -20.82
C THR A 300 34.03 16.05 -21.41
N VAL A 301 35.03 16.86 -21.78
CA VAL A 301 36.29 16.35 -22.35
C VAL A 301 37.04 15.47 -21.36
N ASN A 302 37.11 15.88 -20.10
CA ASN A 302 37.74 15.09 -19.03
C ASN A 302 37.03 13.74 -18.82
N ARG A 303 35.70 13.76 -18.84
CA ARG A 303 34.89 12.55 -18.69
C ARG A 303 35.12 11.58 -19.85
N MET A 304 35.16 12.09 -21.09
CA MET A 304 35.47 11.25 -22.26
C MET A 304 36.88 10.66 -22.16
N ALA A 305 37.89 11.46 -21.83
CA ALA A 305 39.26 10.97 -21.64
C ALA A 305 39.37 9.91 -20.53
N ALA A 306 38.63 10.08 -19.44
CA ALA A 306 38.58 9.10 -18.36
C ALA A 306 37.89 7.79 -18.80
N VAL A 307 36.80 7.86 -19.57
CA VAL A 307 36.11 6.70 -20.14
C VAL A 307 36.96 5.96 -21.16
N ASP A 308 37.70 6.67 -22.02
CA ASP A 308 38.65 6.07 -22.95
C ASP A 308 39.76 5.33 -22.21
N HIS A 309 40.27 5.93 -21.13
CA HIS A 309 41.26 5.30 -20.28
C HIS A 309 40.71 4.04 -19.58
N ILE A 310 39.49 4.08 -19.05
CA ILE A 310 38.84 2.90 -18.45
C ILE A 310 38.71 1.77 -19.49
N ASN A 311 38.22 2.09 -20.69
CA ASN A 311 38.07 1.12 -21.77
C ASN A 311 39.41 0.49 -22.19
N ALA A 312 40.50 1.27 -22.20
CA ALA A 312 41.84 0.77 -22.49
C ALA A 312 42.35 -0.17 -21.39
N VAL A 313 42.20 0.21 -20.11
CA VAL A 313 42.68 -0.58 -18.97
C VAL A 313 41.87 -1.89 -18.81
N LEU A 314 40.58 -1.89 -19.13
CA LEU A 314 39.76 -3.11 -19.14
C LEU A 314 40.34 -4.19 -20.08
N GLN A 315 40.94 -3.79 -21.21
CA GLN A 315 41.59 -4.71 -22.16
C GLN A 315 42.94 -5.25 -21.66
N GLU A 316 43.61 -4.53 -20.77
CA GLU A 316 44.88 -4.97 -20.17
C GLU A 316 44.68 -6.12 -19.17
N GLY A 317 43.48 -6.22 -18.57
CA GLY A 317 43.10 -7.35 -17.72
C GLY A 317 43.53 -7.25 -16.26
N ASP A 318 44.10 -6.13 -15.82
CA ASP A 318 44.60 -5.94 -14.45
C ASP A 318 43.53 -5.30 -13.52
N PRO A 319 43.00 -6.04 -12.52
CA PRO A 319 41.95 -5.53 -11.63
C PRO A 319 42.33 -4.27 -10.85
N GLU A 320 43.59 -4.11 -10.46
CA GLU A 320 44.03 -2.96 -9.66
C GLU A 320 44.09 -1.69 -10.51
N ASN A 321 44.56 -1.80 -11.75
CA ASN A 321 44.58 -0.67 -12.68
C ASN A 321 43.15 -0.26 -13.06
N THR A 322 42.25 -1.23 -13.27
CA THR A 322 40.84 -0.95 -13.55
C THR A 322 40.18 -0.23 -12.39
N LEU A 323 40.42 -0.67 -11.16
CA LEU A 323 39.91 0.02 -9.97
C LEU A 323 40.44 1.46 -9.87
N LEU A 324 41.72 1.69 -10.14
CA LEU A 324 42.31 3.03 -10.15
C LEU A 324 41.70 3.93 -11.22
N ALA A 325 41.44 3.39 -12.41
CA ALA A 325 40.79 4.11 -13.49
C ALA A 325 39.33 4.48 -13.14
N LEU A 326 38.57 3.54 -12.54
CA LEU A 326 37.18 3.77 -12.12
C LEU A 326 37.05 4.79 -10.97
N LYS A 327 38.06 4.91 -10.09
CA LYS A 327 38.08 5.87 -8.97
C LYS A 327 38.35 7.31 -9.38
N LYS A 328 38.74 7.57 -10.63
CA LYS A 328 39.07 8.92 -11.10
C LYS A 328 37.83 9.81 -11.03
N PRO A 329 37.85 10.94 -10.28
CA PRO A 329 36.70 11.82 -10.16
C PRO A 329 36.26 12.41 -11.52
N GLU A 330 37.17 12.49 -12.48
CA GLU A 330 36.92 12.93 -13.84
C GLU A 330 35.96 12.00 -14.59
N ALA A 331 35.93 10.70 -14.25
CA ALA A 331 35.05 9.72 -14.88
C ALA A 331 33.57 9.93 -14.52
N GLN A 332 33.27 10.66 -13.43
CA GLN A 332 31.92 10.91 -12.91
C GLN A 332 31.11 9.62 -12.66
N LEU A 333 31.79 8.56 -12.22
CA LEU A 333 31.19 7.27 -11.92
C LEU A 333 30.78 7.17 -10.42
N PRO A 334 29.85 6.26 -10.09
CA PRO A 334 29.50 5.94 -8.70
C PRO A 334 30.69 5.47 -7.86
N ALA A 335 30.51 5.45 -6.54
CA ALA A 335 31.54 4.98 -5.62
C ALA A 335 31.88 3.50 -5.87
N VAL A 336 33.14 3.23 -6.20
CA VAL A 336 33.68 1.88 -6.42
C VAL A 336 34.44 1.34 -5.20
N TYR A 337 34.27 0.06 -4.94
CA TYR A 337 34.78 -0.59 -3.73
C TYR A 337 36.07 -1.39 -3.98
N PRO A 338 37.14 -1.20 -3.19
CA PRO A 338 38.41 -1.87 -3.43
C PRO A 338 38.36 -3.40 -3.36
N PHE A 339 37.54 -3.95 -2.46
CA PHE A 339 37.44 -5.41 -2.28
C PHE A 339 36.82 -6.13 -3.49
N ALA A 340 36.12 -5.40 -4.36
CA ALA A 340 35.44 -5.93 -5.54
C ALA A 340 36.22 -5.70 -6.86
N ALA A 341 37.51 -5.33 -6.80
CA ALA A 341 38.32 -5.03 -7.98
C ALA A 341 38.26 -6.12 -9.06
N VAL A 342 38.39 -7.39 -8.65
CA VAL A 342 38.35 -8.56 -9.56
C VAL A 342 36.98 -8.68 -10.23
N MET A 343 35.90 -8.43 -9.48
CA MET A 343 34.54 -8.46 -10.00
C MET A 343 34.30 -7.36 -11.04
N TYR A 344 34.67 -6.11 -10.74
CA TYR A 344 34.55 -5.01 -11.70
C TYR A 344 35.31 -5.31 -13.00
N GLN A 345 36.54 -5.83 -12.90
CA GLN A 345 37.33 -6.18 -14.08
C GLN A 345 36.65 -7.25 -14.93
N ASN A 346 36.22 -8.36 -14.32
CA ASN A 346 35.65 -9.48 -15.07
C ASN A 346 34.30 -9.13 -15.72
N GLU A 347 33.40 -8.49 -14.96
CA GLU A 347 32.05 -8.18 -15.43
C GLU A 347 32.07 -7.04 -16.46
N LEU A 348 32.84 -5.97 -16.25
CA LEU A 348 32.96 -4.88 -17.23
C LEU A 348 33.66 -5.35 -18.51
N PHE A 349 34.67 -6.22 -18.41
CA PHE A 349 35.32 -6.80 -19.59
C PHE A 349 34.35 -7.69 -20.38
N ASN A 350 33.53 -8.50 -19.69
CA ASN A 350 32.50 -9.31 -20.34
C ASN A 350 31.47 -8.43 -21.06
N LEU A 351 31.01 -7.35 -20.42
CA LEU A 351 30.11 -6.37 -21.04
C LEU A 351 30.75 -5.70 -22.26
N GLN A 352 32.01 -5.29 -22.15
CA GLN A 352 32.74 -4.68 -23.27
C GLN A 352 32.85 -5.63 -24.46
N LYS A 353 33.11 -6.93 -24.22
CA LYS A 353 33.21 -7.95 -25.27
C LYS A 353 31.87 -8.29 -25.92
N GLN A 354 30.77 -8.15 -25.19
CA GLN A 354 29.40 -8.33 -25.73
C GLN A 354 28.96 -7.12 -26.55
N ASN A 355 29.56 -5.95 -26.33
CA ASN A 355 29.25 -4.76 -27.10
C ASN A 355 29.85 -4.83 -28.52
N THR A 356 29.04 -4.50 -29.53
CA THR A 356 29.41 -4.54 -30.95
C THR A 356 30.66 -3.72 -31.27
N SER A 357 30.90 -2.64 -30.51
CA SER A 357 32.03 -1.73 -30.69
C SER A 357 33.26 -2.05 -29.83
N ASN A 358 33.22 -3.11 -28.99
CA ASN A 358 34.25 -3.38 -27.96
C ASN A 358 34.59 -2.15 -27.11
N TYR A 359 33.60 -1.29 -26.87
CA TYR A 359 33.75 -0.01 -26.19
C TYR A 359 32.49 0.24 -25.39
N LEU A 360 32.64 0.59 -24.11
CA LEU A 360 31.54 0.95 -23.23
C LEU A 360 31.41 2.47 -23.17
N ALA A 361 30.24 2.97 -23.55
CA ALA A 361 29.92 4.38 -23.42
C ALA A 361 29.82 4.79 -21.94
N HIS A 362 29.93 6.09 -21.66
CA HIS A 362 29.83 6.59 -20.28
C HIS A 362 28.53 6.18 -19.59
N GLU A 363 27.40 6.24 -20.29
CA GLU A 363 26.08 5.86 -19.73
C GLU A 363 26.04 4.37 -19.35
N GLU A 364 26.59 3.50 -20.21
CA GLU A 364 26.68 2.06 -19.96
C GLU A 364 27.60 1.77 -18.75
N LEU A 365 28.76 2.45 -18.67
CA LEU A 365 29.67 2.34 -17.53
C LEU A 365 29.03 2.83 -16.24
N LEU A 366 28.26 3.92 -16.27
CA LEU A 366 27.60 4.48 -15.10
C LEU A 366 26.60 3.46 -14.52
N ILE A 367 25.73 2.92 -15.37
CA ILE A 367 24.75 1.90 -14.98
C ILE A 367 25.44 0.62 -14.50
N ALA A 368 26.41 0.11 -15.27
CA ALA A 368 27.12 -1.11 -14.93
C ALA A 368 27.89 -0.99 -13.60
N VAL A 369 28.59 0.12 -13.38
CA VAL A 369 29.33 0.35 -12.13
C VAL A 369 28.37 0.52 -10.95
N GLU A 370 27.23 1.18 -11.13
CA GLU A 370 26.20 1.29 -10.08
C GLU A 370 25.67 -0.09 -9.67
N MET A 371 25.24 -0.90 -10.64
CA MET A 371 24.71 -2.25 -10.41
C MET A 371 25.77 -3.18 -9.80
N LEU A 372 26.99 -3.20 -10.36
CA LEU A 372 28.09 -4.04 -9.85
C LEU A 372 28.51 -3.64 -8.44
N SER A 373 28.45 -2.34 -8.10
CA SER A 373 28.73 -1.86 -6.76
C SER A 373 27.67 -2.32 -5.76
N ALA A 374 26.40 -2.36 -6.16
CA ALA A 374 25.32 -2.90 -5.34
C ALA A 374 25.49 -4.43 -5.14
N VAL A 375 25.86 -5.18 -6.18
CA VAL A 375 26.16 -6.62 -6.06
C VAL A 375 27.40 -6.87 -5.19
N ALA A 376 28.43 -6.02 -5.26
CA ALA A 376 29.59 -6.11 -4.39
C ALA A 376 29.22 -5.97 -2.92
N LEU A 377 28.38 -4.97 -2.59
CA LEU A 377 27.87 -4.78 -1.23
C LEU A 377 26.97 -5.94 -0.77
N LEU A 378 26.16 -6.50 -1.67
CA LEU A 378 25.35 -7.69 -1.38
C LEU A 378 26.23 -8.91 -1.08
N ASN A 379 27.28 -9.16 -1.87
CA ASN A 379 28.25 -10.23 -1.60
C ASN A 379 28.95 -10.04 -0.25
N GLN A 380 29.33 -8.81 0.10
CA GLN A 380 29.91 -8.51 1.40
C GLN A 380 28.92 -8.78 2.55
N ALA A 381 27.65 -8.43 2.37
CA ALA A 381 26.59 -8.74 3.35
C ALA A 381 26.42 -10.26 3.50
N LEU A 382 26.40 -11.00 2.39
CA LEU A 382 26.31 -12.47 2.38
C LEU A 382 27.52 -13.13 3.07
N GLU A 383 28.74 -12.62 2.86
CA GLU A 383 29.94 -13.09 3.56
C GLU A 383 29.84 -12.90 5.08
N SER A 384 29.32 -11.76 5.51
CA SER A 384 29.11 -11.49 6.94
C SER A 384 27.97 -12.30 7.56
N SER A 385 27.19 -13.04 6.74
CA SER A 385 25.97 -13.76 7.14
C SER A 385 24.95 -12.87 7.88
N ASP A 386 24.97 -11.56 7.61
CA ASP A 386 24.04 -10.59 8.20
C ASP A 386 22.76 -10.52 7.34
N LEU A 387 21.74 -11.26 7.76
CA LEU A 387 20.45 -11.31 7.09
C LEU A 387 19.83 -9.91 6.90
N VAL A 388 19.96 -9.02 7.89
CA VAL A 388 19.36 -7.68 7.82
C VAL A 388 20.09 -6.82 6.80
N ALA A 389 21.43 -6.92 6.75
CA ALA A 389 22.21 -6.24 5.72
C ALA A 389 21.86 -6.75 4.31
N VAL A 390 21.72 -8.07 4.13
CA VAL A 390 21.32 -8.68 2.85
C VAL A 390 19.94 -8.16 2.41
N GLN A 391 18.96 -8.17 3.31
CA GLN A 391 17.61 -7.66 3.02
C GLN A 391 17.61 -6.17 2.67
N ASN A 392 18.38 -5.35 3.38
CA ASN A 392 18.47 -3.92 3.10
C ASN A 392 19.11 -3.66 1.73
N GLN A 393 20.10 -4.47 1.33
CA GLN A 393 20.69 -4.34 0.00
C GLN A 393 19.71 -4.78 -1.09
N LEU A 394 19.00 -5.90 -0.91
CA LEU A 394 17.97 -6.34 -1.86
C LEU A 394 16.83 -5.33 -2.03
N ARG A 395 16.49 -4.57 -0.99
CA ARG A 395 15.51 -3.47 -1.05
C ARG A 395 16.06 -2.19 -1.68
N SER A 396 17.35 -2.10 -1.98
CA SER A 396 17.92 -0.91 -2.59
C SER A 396 17.48 -0.80 -4.05
N PRO A 397 16.93 0.35 -4.49
CA PRO A 397 16.53 0.54 -5.89
C PRO A 397 17.70 0.48 -6.88
N THR A 398 18.93 0.57 -6.39
CA THR A 398 20.17 0.56 -7.19
C THR A 398 20.63 -0.83 -7.63
N ILE A 399 20.01 -1.90 -7.11
CA ILE A 399 20.51 -3.27 -7.33
C ILE A 399 20.13 -3.82 -8.73
N GLY A 400 19.07 -3.27 -9.33
CA GLY A 400 18.69 -3.53 -10.72
C GLY A 400 18.36 -4.99 -11.04
N PHE A 401 17.92 -5.79 -10.06
CA PHE A 401 17.40 -7.14 -10.32
C PHE A 401 15.96 -7.07 -10.82
N ASP A 402 15.66 -7.92 -11.80
CA ASP A 402 14.30 -8.06 -12.34
C ASP A 402 13.46 -8.96 -11.42
N ASN A 403 12.15 -8.70 -11.37
CA ASN A 403 11.16 -9.50 -10.64
C ASN A 403 11.38 -9.63 -9.11
N LEU A 404 12.10 -8.70 -8.48
CA LEU A 404 12.25 -8.72 -7.02
C LEU A 404 10.96 -8.22 -6.33
N ASP A 405 10.31 -9.10 -5.57
CA ASP A 405 9.12 -8.75 -4.80
C ASP A 405 9.47 -8.42 -3.34
N GLU A 406 9.14 -7.19 -2.90
CA GLU A 406 9.35 -6.74 -1.53
C GLU A 406 8.72 -7.64 -0.46
N ALA A 407 7.59 -8.30 -0.80
CA ALA A 407 6.91 -9.21 0.11
C ALA A 407 7.69 -10.51 0.39
N HIS A 408 8.62 -10.89 -0.50
CA HIS A 408 9.32 -12.18 -0.45
C HIS A 408 10.83 -12.03 -0.21
N VAL A 409 11.29 -10.83 0.18
CA VAL A 409 12.72 -10.52 0.43
C VAL A 409 13.39 -11.47 1.42
N ASP A 410 12.65 -11.94 2.43
CA ASP A 410 13.17 -12.92 3.40
C ASP A 410 13.53 -14.24 2.73
N ARG A 411 12.68 -14.75 1.82
CA ARG A 411 12.93 -15.99 1.08
C ARG A 411 14.12 -15.87 0.14
N TYR A 412 14.26 -14.73 -0.55
CA TYR A 412 15.43 -14.49 -1.41
C TYR A 412 16.71 -14.44 -0.57
N ALA A 413 16.70 -13.76 0.58
CA ALA A 413 17.87 -13.65 1.45
C ALA A 413 18.36 -15.02 1.95
N ASP A 414 17.44 -15.88 2.42
CA ASP A 414 17.76 -17.23 2.87
C ASP A 414 18.29 -18.12 1.74
N ALA A 415 17.68 -18.02 0.55
CA ALA A 415 18.12 -18.77 -0.63
C ALA A 415 19.51 -18.32 -1.10
N LEU A 416 19.77 -17.00 -1.14
CA LEU A 416 21.07 -16.45 -1.53
C LEU A 416 22.19 -16.81 -0.56
N LEU A 417 21.90 -16.87 0.75
CA LEU A 417 22.86 -17.38 1.74
C LEU A 417 23.21 -18.85 1.46
N SER A 418 22.23 -19.66 1.10
CA SER A 418 22.44 -21.08 0.77
C SER A 418 23.27 -21.22 -0.51
N VAL A 419 22.94 -20.48 -1.57
CA VAL A 419 23.71 -20.45 -2.83
C VAL A 419 25.13 -19.95 -2.60
N LYS A 420 25.33 -18.93 -1.76
CA LYS A 420 26.66 -18.42 -1.40
C LYS A 420 27.50 -19.49 -0.69
N GLN A 421 26.91 -20.23 0.24
CA GLN A 421 27.61 -21.33 0.94
C GLN A 421 28.02 -22.45 -0.02
N GLU A 422 27.14 -22.78 -0.98
CA GLU A 422 27.44 -23.76 -2.02
C GLU A 422 28.59 -23.27 -2.93
N ALA A 423 28.54 -22.02 -3.41
CA ALA A 423 29.60 -21.42 -4.21
C ALA A 423 30.96 -21.41 -3.47
N LEU A 424 30.95 -21.10 -2.17
CA LEU A 424 32.14 -21.13 -1.33
C LEU A 424 32.74 -22.55 -1.23
N SER A 425 31.89 -23.57 -1.18
CA SER A 425 32.34 -24.98 -1.18
C SER A 425 33.00 -25.40 -2.49
N GLN A 426 32.67 -24.73 -3.59
CA GLN A 426 33.25 -24.93 -4.92
C GLN A 426 34.49 -24.05 -5.16
N GLY A 427 34.89 -23.21 -4.18
CA GLY A 427 36.06 -22.34 -4.26
C GLY A 427 35.80 -20.99 -4.96
N GLN A 428 34.53 -20.57 -5.07
CA GLN A 428 34.15 -19.28 -5.64
C GLN A 428 33.84 -18.26 -4.53
N ASP A 429 34.62 -17.18 -4.50
CA ASP A 429 34.54 -16.18 -3.43
C ASP A 429 33.41 -15.15 -3.65
N THR A 430 32.93 -14.92 -4.88
CA THR A 430 31.89 -13.91 -5.19
C THR A 430 30.82 -14.47 -6.11
N LEU A 431 29.55 -14.17 -5.82
CA LEU A 431 28.44 -14.45 -6.72
C LEU A 431 28.35 -13.34 -7.79
N SER A 432 28.21 -13.73 -9.03
CA SER A 432 27.93 -12.84 -10.17
C SER A 432 26.48 -12.34 -10.14
N TRP A 433 26.21 -11.26 -10.88
CA TRP A 433 24.85 -10.73 -11.02
C TRP A 433 23.88 -11.79 -11.58
N ASN A 434 24.31 -12.58 -12.57
CA ASN A 434 23.49 -13.63 -13.19
C ASN A 434 23.12 -14.75 -12.22
N GLU A 435 24.03 -15.17 -11.34
CA GLU A 435 23.75 -16.21 -10.33
C GLU A 435 22.71 -15.73 -9.32
N ILE A 436 22.79 -14.47 -8.91
CA ILE A 436 21.84 -13.86 -7.98
C ILE A 436 20.47 -13.70 -8.66
N GLN A 437 20.43 -13.23 -9.91
CA GLN A 437 19.18 -13.13 -10.68
C GLN A 437 18.53 -14.50 -10.89
N ASN A 438 19.30 -15.52 -11.25
CA ASN A 438 18.79 -16.90 -11.39
C ASN A 438 18.21 -17.44 -10.07
N CYS A 439 18.82 -17.09 -8.93
CA CYS A 439 18.28 -17.44 -7.62
C CYS A 439 16.94 -16.76 -7.36
N ILE A 440 16.82 -15.47 -7.65
CA ILE A 440 15.57 -14.71 -7.52
C ILE A 440 14.48 -15.31 -8.43
N ASP A 441 14.79 -15.56 -9.71
CA ASP A 441 13.85 -16.14 -10.66
C ASP A 441 13.41 -17.55 -10.26
N MET A 442 14.32 -18.38 -9.74
CA MET A 442 13.98 -19.69 -9.20
C MET A 442 12.98 -19.59 -8.03
N ILE A 443 13.22 -18.67 -7.09
CA ILE A 443 12.33 -18.47 -5.94
C ILE A 443 10.98 -17.91 -6.38
N ASN A 444 10.96 -17.01 -7.35
CA ASN A 444 9.73 -16.48 -7.95
C ASN A 444 8.90 -17.59 -8.61
N ASN A 445 9.55 -18.45 -9.39
CA ASN A 445 8.87 -19.60 -9.99
C ASN A 445 8.29 -20.54 -8.92
N GLN A 446 9.02 -20.78 -7.82
CA GLN A 446 8.51 -21.57 -6.70
C GLN A 446 7.29 -20.92 -6.02
N ILE A 447 7.35 -19.61 -5.76
CA ILE A 447 6.24 -18.85 -5.17
C ILE A 447 5.03 -18.87 -6.10
N GLN A 448 5.25 -18.71 -7.41
CA GLN A 448 4.19 -18.78 -8.41
C GLN A 448 3.53 -20.17 -8.43
N GLU A 449 4.32 -21.24 -8.40
CA GLU A 449 3.78 -22.61 -8.29
C GLU A 449 2.98 -22.81 -7.00
N GLU A 450 3.43 -22.29 -5.86
CA GLU A 450 2.71 -22.35 -4.59
C GLU A 450 1.39 -21.57 -4.65
N ASN A 451 1.38 -20.38 -5.24
CA ASN A 451 0.19 -19.56 -5.41
C ASN A 451 -0.81 -20.20 -6.38
N ASP A 452 -0.34 -20.74 -7.50
CA ASP A 452 -1.17 -21.45 -8.47
C ASP A 452 -1.78 -22.71 -7.84
N ARG A 453 -1.03 -23.43 -7.00
CA ARG A 453 -1.58 -24.52 -6.17
C ARG A 453 -2.68 -24.04 -5.24
N MET A 454 -2.50 -22.90 -4.56
CA MET A 454 -3.52 -22.33 -3.68
C MET A 454 -4.80 -21.96 -4.42
N VAL A 455 -4.69 -21.41 -5.63
CA VAL A 455 -5.84 -21.09 -6.48
C VAL A 455 -6.59 -22.37 -6.87
N VAL A 456 -5.86 -23.42 -7.28
CA VAL A 456 -6.45 -24.71 -7.66
C VAL A 456 -7.13 -25.41 -6.48
N LEU A 457 -6.53 -25.38 -5.29
CA LEU A 457 -7.18 -25.84 -4.06
C LEU A 457 -8.47 -25.07 -3.77
N GLY A 458 -8.49 -23.76 -4.07
CA GLY A 458 -9.69 -22.94 -4.04
C GLY A 458 -10.78 -23.46 -5.00
N TYR A 459 -10.43 -23.73 -6.26
CA TYR A 459 -11.36 -24.28 -7.25
C TYR A 459 -11.89 -25.66 -6.87
N ILE A 460 -11.04 -26.54 -6.33
CA ILE A 460 -11.48 -27.86 -5.83
C ILE A 460 -12.51 -27.68 -4.71
N ASN A 461 -12.23 -26.80 -3.74
CA ASN A 461 -13.17 -26.54 -2.64
C ASN A 461 -14.48 -25.92 -3.10
N GLU A 462 -14.46 -25.05 -4.12
CA GLU A 462 -15.66 -24.48 -4.74
C GLU A 462 -16.46 -25.55 -5.49
N ALA A 463 -15.78 -26.45 -6.23
CA ALA A 463 -16.42 -27.55 -6.93
C ALA A 463 -17.11 -28.52 -5.96
N ILE A 464 -16.46 -28.82 -4.83
CA ILE A 464 -17.04 -29.60 -3.72
C ILE A 464 -18.32 -28.93 -3.21
N ASP A 465 -18.31 -27.62 -2.97
CA ASP A 465 -19.48 -26.88 -2.47
C ASP A 465 -20.61 -26.78 -3.50
N ALA A 466 -20.27 -26.74 -4.79
CA ALA A 466 -21.24 -26.73 -5.87
C ALA A 466 -21.97 -28.08 -6.03
N GLY A 467 -21.41 -29.17 -5.49
CA GLY A 467 -22.04 -30.50 -5.52
C GLY A 467 -22.05 -31.13 -6.92
N ASN A 468 -21.18 -30.71 -7.84
CA ASN A 468 -21.10 -31.26 -9.19
C ASN A 468 -19.89 -32.22 -9.32
N PRO A 469 -20.11 -33.54 -9.42
CA PRO A 469 -19.04 -34.54 -9.49
C PRO A 469 -18.07 -34.36 -10.65
N LEU A 470 -18.57 -33.99 -11.84
CA LEU A 470 -17.74 -33.79 -13.03
C LEU A 470 -16.84 -32.57 -12.86
N LYS A 471 -17.38 -31.47 -12.32
CA LYS A 471 -16.60 -30.27 -12.02
C LYS A 471 -15.51 -30.56 -10.98
N THR A 472 -15.84 -31.37 -9.96
CA THR A 472 -14.87 -31.79 -8.94
C THR A 472 -13.77 -32.66 -9.55
N LEU A 473 -14.12 -33.63 -10.39
CA LEU A 473 -13.13 -34.44 -11.12
C LEU A 473 -12.23 -33.58 -12.01
N ASP A 474 -12.80 -32.66 -12.80
CA ASP A 474 -12.04 -31.77 -13.68
C ASP A 474 -11.01 -30.95 -12.87
N THR A 475 -11.39 -30.45 -11.69
CA THR A 475 -10.48 -29.70 -10.81
C THR A 475 -9.41 -30.57 -10.16
N LEU A 476 -9.70 -31.84 -9.86
CA LEU A 476 -8.73 -32.80 -9.29
C LEU A 476 -7.70 -33.24 -10.31
N LEU A 477 -8.07 -33.33 -11.59
CA LEU A 477 -7.19 -33.71 -12.71
C LEU A 477 -6.26 -32.58 -13.19
N LEU A 478 -6.40 -31.36 -12.65
CA LEU A 478 -5.51 -30.25 -13.01
C LEU A 478 -4.07 -30.59 -12.63
N PRO A 479 -3.08 -30.48 -13.55
CA PRO A 479 -1.68 -30.82 -13.26
C PRO A 479 -1.10 -30.06 -12.07
N THR A 480 -1.53 -28.81 -11.90
CA THR A 480 -1.13 -27.93 -10.81
C THR A 480 -1.64 -28.40 -9.44
N ALA A 481 -2.72 -29.19 -9.38
CA ALA A 481 -3.26 -29.73 -8.13
C ALA A 481 -2.32 -30.78 -7.51
N ASN A 482 -1.54 -31.48 -8.34
CA ASN A 482 -0.61 -32.53 -7.95
C ASN A 482 -1.25 -33.66 -7.10
N ILE A 483 -2.54 -33.93 -7.31
CA ILE A 483 -3.26 -35.04 -6.68
C ILE A 483 -2.95 -36.33 -7.43
N ARG A 484 -2.65 -37.39 -6.70
CA ARG A 484 -2.27 -38.71 -7.23
C ARG A 484 -3.45 -39.68 -7.18
N ASP A 485 -3.40 -40.67 -8.05
CA ASP A 485 -4.32 -41.82 -8.09
C ASP A 485 -5.80 -41.44 -8.26
N VAL A 486 -6.09 -40.40 -9.06
CA VAL A 486 -7.47 -40.01 -9.40
C VAL A 486 -8.00 -40.90 -10.53
N ASP A 487 -9.04 -41.66 -10.23
CA ASP A 487 -9.79 -42.51 -11.18
C ASP A 487 -11.06 -41.79 -11.66
N PRO A 488 -11.21 -41.48 -12.96
CA PRO A 488 -12.41 -40.83 -13.51
C PRO A 488 -13.72 -41.56 -13.21
N ASP A 489 -13.71 -42.89 -13.07
CA ASP A 489 -14.91 -43.69 -12.81
C ASP A 489 -15.45 -43.48 -11.39
N CYS A 490 -14.62 -42.96 -10.47
CA CYS A 490 -14.95 -42.67 -9.08
C CYS A 490 -15.42 -41.23 -8.83
N ALA A 491 -15.71 -40.44 -9.88
CA ALA A 491 -16.03 -39.00 -9.76
C ALA A 491 -17.13 -38.68 -8.72
N GLN A 492 -18.23 -39.45 -8.74
CA GLN A 492 -19.33 -39.29 -7.79
C GLN A 492 -18.89 -39.60 -6.35
N HIS A 493 -18.12 -40.67 -6.16
CA HIS A 493 -17.64 -41.06 -4.83
C HIS A 493 -16.62 -40.06 -4.27
N TYR A 494 -15.72 -39.53 -5.11
CA TYR A 494 -14.82 -38.46 -4.69
C TYR A 494 -15.58 -37.22 -4.21
N GLN A 495 -16.62 -36.82 -4.94
CA GLN A 495 -17.48 -35.71 -4.52
C GLN A 495 -18.12 -35.99 -3.15
N ASP A 496 -18.65 -37.19 -2.93
CA ASP A 496 -19.34 -37.54 -1.69
C ASP A 496 -18.38 -37.63 -0.49
N VAL A 497 -17.22 -38.28 -0.66
CA VAL A 497 -16.18 -38.41 0.38
C VAL A 497 -15.56 -37.05 0.72
N LEU A 498 -15.25 -36.22 -0.28
CA LEU A 498 -14.68 -34.88 -0.06
C LEU A 498 -15.70 -33.96 0.61
N PHE A 499 -16.96 -33.98 0.18
CA PHE A 499 -18.02 -33.19 0.80
C PHE A 499 -18.27 -33.59 2.25
N TYR A 500 -18.28 -34.91 2.52
CA TYR A 500 -18.43 -35.43 3.86
C TYR A 500 -17.25 -35.05 4.76
N THR A 501 -16.01 -35.19 4.28
CA THR A 501 -14.79 -34.79 4.98
C THR A 501 -14.79 -33.30 5.32
N LYS A 502 -15.20 -32.44 4.36
CA LYS A 502 -15.35 -31.00 4.56
C LYS A 502 -16.43 -30.68 5.60
N SER A 503 -17.55 -31.39 5.56
CA SER A 503 -18.66 -31.24 6.51
C SER A 503 -18.26 -31.62 7.94
N GLN A 504 -17.49 -32.69 8.12
CA GLN A 504 -16.92 -33.06 9.42
C GLN A 504 -16.00 -31.97 9.95
N LYS A 505 -15.12 -31.43 9.10
CA LYS A 505 -14.20 -30.36 9.47
C LYS A 505 -14.93 -29.07 9.90
N LEU A 506 -16.02 -28.72 9.21
CA LEU A 506 -16.90 -27.61 9.57
C LEU A 506 -17.59 -27.80 10.95
N GLY A 507 -17.80 -29.05 11.37
CA GLY A 507 -18.42 -29.39 12.65
C GLY A 507 -17.48 -29.32 13.86
N ASP A 508 -16.17 -29.30 13.66
CA ASP A 508 -15.19 -29.26 14.75
C ASP A 508 -14.90 -27.82 15.22
N PRO A 509 -15.27 -27.43 16.46
CA PRO A 509 -15.02 -26.08 16.98
C PRO A 509 -13.54 -25.74 17.20
N LYS A 510 -12.63 -26.72 17.12
CA LYS A 510 -11.18 -26.51 17.24
C LYS A 510 -10.51 -26.17 15.91
N ASN A 511 -11.15 -26.47 14.77
CA ASN A 511 -10.57 -26.21 13.46
C ASN A 511 -10.82 -24.78 13.00
N VAL A 512 -9.74 -24.05 12.70
CA VAL A 512 -9.80 -22.63 12.29
C VAL A 512 -10.09 -22.50 10.78
N SER A 513 -9.64 -23.47 9.98
CA SER A 513 -9.84 -23.47 8.53
C SER A 513 -11.13 -24.22 8.15
N LYS A 514 -11.97 -23.57 7.33
CA LYS A 514 -13.20 -24.15 6.75
C LYS A 514 -12.96 -24.81 5.38
N VAL A 515 -11.71 -24.86 4.94
CA VAL A 515 -11.28 -25.29 3.61
C VAL A 515 -10.47 -26.58 3.74
N LEU A 516 -10.61 -27.51 2.79
CA LEU A 516 -9.76 -28.70 2.72
C LEU A 516 -8.41 -28.35 2.10
N TRP A 517 -7.34 -28.78 2.76
CA TRP A 517 -5.95 -28.63 2.30
C TRP A 517 -5.50 -29.83 1.47
N LEU A 518 -4.38 -29.68 0.76
CA LEU A 518 -3.83 -30.69 -0.15
C LEU A 518 -3.77 -32.09 0.47
N ASP A 519 -3.20 -32.22 1.66
CA ASP A 519 -3.03 -33.51 2.34
C ASP A 519 -4.38 -34.15 2.70
N GLU A 520 -5.36 -33.34 3.10
CA GLU A 520 -6.72 -33.81 3.44
C GLU A 520 -7.47 -34.26 2.18
N ILE A 521 -7.32 -33.53 1.08
CA ILE A 521 -7.89 -33.90 -0.23
C ILE A 521 -7.25 -35.21 -0.70
N GLN A 522 -5.92 -35.33 -0.68
CA GLN A 522 -5.24 -36.56 -1.09
C GLN A 522 -5.64 -37.75 -0.20
N GLN A 523 -5.78 -37.54 1.11
CA GLN A 523 -6.26 -38.58 2.02
C GLN A 523 -7.68 -39.04 1.67
N ALA A 524 -8.58 -38.10 1.38
CA ALA A 524 -9.95 -38.41 0.98
C ALA A 524 -10.01 -39.17 -0.36
N ILE A 525 -9.18 -38.81 -1.34
CA ILE A 525 -9.06 -39.54 -2.60
C ILE A 525 -8.55 -40.97 -2.36
N ASN A 526 -7.52 -41.12 -1.52
CA ASN A 526 -7.01 -42.45 -1.17
C ASN A 526 -8.07 -43.30 -0.45
N GLU A 527 -8.85 -42.71 0.45
CA GLU A 527 -9.96 -43.40 1.13
C GLU A 527 -11.06 -43.83 0.14
N ALA A 528 -11.44 -42.94 -0.76
CA ALA A 528 -12.42 -43.25 -1.81
C ALA A 528 -11.94 -44.39 -2.73
N ASN A 529 -10.65 -44.43 -3.07
CA ASN A 529 -10.07 -45.54 -3.84
C ASN A 529 -10.07 -46.86 -3.05
N VAL A 530 -9.84 -46.81 -1.74
CA VAL A 530 -9.96 -47.99 -0.88
C VAL A 530 -11.41 -48.48 -0.82
N ASP A 531 -12.37 -47.56 -0.75
CA ASP A 531 -13.80 -47.88 -0.78
C ASP A 531 -14.24 -48.50 -2.11
N GLU A 532 -13.73 -48.02 -3.25
CA GLU A 532 -13.98 -48.64 -4.56
C GLU A 532 -13.47 -50.08 -4.62
N ASN A 533 -12.25 -50.31 -4.13
CA ASN A 533 -11.69 -51.65 -4.06
C ASN A 533 -12.50 -52.56 -3.13
N ARG A 534 -12.95 -52.02 -1.98
CA ARG A 534 -13.81 -52.74 -1.03
C ARG A 534 -15.16 -53.09 -1.68
N ALA A 535 -15.80 -52.14 -2.36
CA ALA A 535 -17.07 -52.35 -3.04
C ALA A 535 -16.97 -53.46 -4.10
N LYS A 536 -15.93 -53.44 -4.94
CA LYS A 536 -15.67 -54.48 -5.95
C LYS A 536 -15.51 -55.86 -5.32
N GLN A 537 -14.75 -55.97 -4.23
CA GLN A 537 -14.53 -57.23 -3.51
C GLN A 537 -15.83 -57.77 -2.91
N TRP A 538 -16.62 -56.90 -2.28
CA TRP A 538 -17.92 -57.25 -1.71
C TRP A 538 -18.93 -57.69 -2.76
N VAL A 539 -18.99 -56.98 -3.89
CA VAL A 539 -19.83 -57.38 -5.03
C VAL A 539 -19.43 -58.75 -5.56
N THR A 540 -18.12 -59.03 -5.64
CA THR A 540 -17.62 -60.33 -6.08
C THR A 540 -18.09 -61.44 -5.16
N LEU A 541 -18.01 -61.25 -3.84
CA LEU A 541 -18.54 -62.19 -2.86
C LEU A 541 -20.04 -62.45 -3.03
N VAL A 542 -20.83 -61.38 -3.13
CA VAL A 542 -22.29 -61.47 -3.26
C VAL A 542 -22.67 -62.19 -4.55
N VAL A 543 -22.01 -61.87 -5.66
CA VAL A 543 -22.23 -62.51 -6.97
C VAL A 543 -21.81 -63.98 -6.93
N ASP A 544 -20.61 -64.30 -6.46
CA ASP A 544 -20.07 -65.67 -6.43
C ASP A 544 -20.94 -66.59 -5.55
N VAL A 545 -21.37 -66.12 -4.38
CA VAL A 545 -22.24 -66.88 -3.48
C VAL A 545 -23.62 -67.08 -4.09
N ASN A 546 -24.26 -66.02 -4.59
CA ASN A 546 -25.59 -66.15 -5.17
C ASN A 546 -25.60 -67.01 -6.45
N GLU A 547 -24.59 -66.90 -7.33
CA GLU A 547 -24.44 -67.77 -8.49
C GLU A 547 -24.16 -69.24 -8.09
N CYS A 548 -23.35 -69.46 -7.05
CA CYS A 548 -23.08 -70.80 -6.51
C CYS A 548 -24.37 -71.47 -6.00
N LEU A 549 -25.23 -70.71 -5.32
CA LEU A 549 -26.54 -71.15 -4.86
C LEU A 549 -27.49 -71.45 -6.04
N ASP A 550 -27.53 -70.59 -7.07
CA ASP A 550 -28.36 -70.79 -8.28
C ASP A 550 -27.96 -72.03 -9.07
N ARG A 551 -26.65 -72.29 -9.19
CA ARG A 551 -26.11 -73.47 -9.89
C ARG A 551 -26.14 -74.75 -9.05
N LYS A 552 -26.59 -74.68 -7.79
CA LYS A 552 -26.64 -75.77 -6.82
C LYS A 552 -25.27 -76.43 -6.54
N GLN A 553 -24.21 -75.64 -6.52
CA GLN A 553 -22.82 -76.11 -6.46
C GLN A 553 -22.25 -76.12 -5.03
N SER A 554 -22.72 -77.04 -4.17
CA SER A 554 -22.29 -77.11 -2.77
C SER A 554 -20.76 -77.21 -2.56
N ASP A 555 -20.02 -77.87 -3.45
CA ASP A 555 -18.57 -78.01 -3.36
C ASP A 555 -17.80 -76.69 -3.58
N HIS A 556 -18.42 -75.71 -4.25
CA HIS A 556 -17.80 -74.43 -4.59
C HIS A 556 -18.08 -73.32 -3.56
N ILE A 557 -18.99 -73.53 -2.60
CA ILE A 557 -19.39 -72.51 -1.63
C ILE A 557 -18.22 -72.06 -0.74
N LEU A 558 -17.35 -72.99 -0.34
CA LEU A 558 -16.16 -72.65 0.44
C LEU A 558 -15.19 -71.79 -0.37
N THR A 559 -15.09 -72.03 -1.68
CA THR A 559 -14.23 -71.26 -2.56
C THR A 559 -14.81 -69.87 -2.80
N ALA A 560 -16.13 -69.75 -2.97
CA ALA A 560 -16.85 -68.48 -3.09
C ALA A 560 -16.83 -67.64 -1.80
N LEU A 561 -16.94 -68.28 -0.62
CA LEU A 561 -16.84 -67.58 0.66
C LEU A 561 -15.38 -67.18 0.98
N LYS A 562 -14.39 -67.93 0.48
CA LYS A 562 -12.95 -67.65 0.67
C LYS A 562 -12.33 -66.76 -0.41
N SER A 563 -13.02 -66.51 -1.53
CA SER A 563 -12.52 -65.62 -2.60
C SER A 563 -12.53 -64.15 -2.18
N SER A 564 -13.17 -63.80 -1.05
CA SER A 564 -13.19 -62.45 -0.50
C SER A 564 -12.03 -62.17 0.48
N PRO A 565 -11.39 -60.99 0.41
CA PRO A 565 -10.43 -60.50 1.39
C PRO A 565 -11.05 -59.77 2.60
N SER A 566 -12.36 -59.52 2.63
CA SER A 566 -13.03 -58.94 3.80
C SER A 566 -13.33 -59.99 4.87
N ASN A 567 -12.76 -59.80 6.06
CA ASN A 567 -13.24 -60.03 7.43
C ASN A 567 -14.28 -61.12 7.80
N ILE A 568 -14.62 -62.09 6.96
CA ILE A 568 -15.26 -63.34 7.41
C ILE A 568 -14.17 -64.18 8.09
N HIS A 569 -13.69 -63.68 9.22
CA HIS A 569 -12.78 -64.41 10.07
C HIS A 569 -13.52 -65.63 10.58
N ASN A 570 -12.90 -66.79 10.40
CA ASN A 570 -13.36 -68.10 10.88
C ASN A 570 -14.33 -68.86 9.96
N ILE A 571 -14.21 -68.77 8.62
CA ILE A 571 -14.84 -69.77 7.75
C ILE A 571 -14.21 -71.14 8.04
N LEU A 572 -14.98 -72.02 8.68
CA LEU A 572 -14.55 -73.37 9.02
C LEU A 572 -14.86 -74.32 7.86
N PRO A 573 -13.87 -75.00 7.27
CA PRO A 573 -14.11 -76.00 6.22
C PRO A 573 -15.13 -77.08 6.62
N GLU A 574 -15.18 -77.41 7.91
CA GLU A 574 -16.07 -78.41 8.50
C GLU A 574 -17.55 -77.98 8.48
N CYS A 575 -17.83 -76.69 8.33
CA CYS A 575 -19.17 -76.12 8.29
C CYS A 575 -19.69 -75.90 6.86
N ALA A 576 -18.92 -76.25 5.81
CA ALA A 576 -19.26 -76.01 4.40
C ALA A 576 -20.71 -76.35 4.02
N ASN A 577 -21.14 -77.57 4.36
CA ASN A 577 -22.49 -78.05 4.04
C ASN A 577 -23.55 -77.29 4.86
N LYS A 578 -23.27 -76.97 6.13
CA LYS A 578 -24.17 -76.20 6.99
C LYS A 578 -24.31 -74.76 6.49
N TYR A 579 -23.23 -74.12 6.04
CA TYR A 579 -23.26 -72.80 5.40
C TYR A 579 -24.14 -72.85 4.15
N TYR A 580 -23.89 -73.81 3.25
CA TYR A 580 -24.66 -73.97 2.02
C TYR A 580 -26.16 -74.19 2.30
N ASP A 581 -26.51 -75.13 3.17
CA ASP A 581 -27.91 -75.44 3.48
C ASP A 581 -28.65 -74.26 4.11
N THR A 582 -27.98 -73.46 4.95
CA THR A 582 -28.58 -72.30 5.62
C THR A 582 -28.72 -71.12 4.66
N LEU A 583 -27.73 -70.89 3.80
CA LEU A 583 -27.79 -69.89 2.73
C LEU A 583 -28.87 -70.22 1.69
N VAL A 584 -29.02 -71.49 1.30
CA VAL A 584 -30.11 -71.92 0.40
C VAL A 584 -31.47 -71.62 1.04
N LYS A 585 -31.68 -71.98 2.31
CA LYS A 585 -32.92 -71.70 3.03
C LYS A 585 -33.23 -70.20 3.12
N ALA A 586 -32.21 -69.39 3.41
CA ALA A 586 -32.36 -67.93 3.45
C ALA A 586 -32.75 -67.37 2.08
N LYS A 587 -32.14 -67.87 1.00
CA LYS A 587 -32.48 -67.44 -0.36
C LYS A 587 -33.90 -67.87 -0.77
N GLU A 588 -34.29 -69.10 -0.48
CA GLU A 588 -35.65 -69.63 -0.74
C GLU A 588 -36.72 -68.79 -0.02
N SER A 589 -36.44 -68.32 1.20
CA SER A 589 -37.37 -67.48 1.97
C SER A 589 -37.61 -66.08 1.35
N LYS A 590 -36.68 -65.59 0.52
CA LYS A 590 -36.83 -64.32 -0.21
C LYS A 590 -37.60 -64.48 -1.51
N THR A 591 -37.45 -65.61 -2.19
CA THR A 591 -38.13 -65.88 -3.46
C THR A 591 -39.64 -66.12 -3.31
N ASP A 592 -40.13 -66.36 -2.09
CA ASP A 592 -41.56 -66.52 -1.79
C ASP A 592 -42.35 -65.20 -1.80
N ASN A 593 -41.68 -64.04 -1.81
CA ASN A 593 -42.32 -62.73 -1.93
C ASN A 593 -42.36 -62.30 -3.41
N GLU A 594 -43.54 -62.36 -4.05
CA GLU A 594 -43.75 -61.86 -5.42
C GLU A 594 -43.58 -60.33 -5.49
N SER A 595 -42.41 -59.85 -5.89
CA SER A 595 -42.15 -58.47 -6.29
C SER A 595 -41.36 -58.44 -7.62
N SER A 596 -41.44 -57.33 -8.35
CA SER A 596 -40.80 -57.16 -9.65
C SER A 596 -39.27 -57.26 -9.52
N GLU A 597 -38.69 -58.36 -9.99
CA GLU A 597 -37.25 -58.61 -9.93
C GLU A 597 -36.49 -57.62 -10.83
N GLY A 598 -35.64 -56.80 -10.21
CA GLY A 598 -34.73 -55.92 -10.93
C GLY A 598 -33.30 -56.47 -11.04
N SER A 599 -32.48 -55.83 -11.86
CA SER A 599 -31.09 -56.26 -12.15
C SER A 599 -30.04 -55.63 -11.24
N TRP A 600 -30.43 -54.81 -10.26
CA TRP A 600 -29.49 -54.01 -9.46
C TRP A 600 -29.33 -54.53 -8.03
N VAL A 601 -28.09 -54.65 -7.58
CA VAL A 601 -27.72 -54.94 -6.20
C VAL A 601 -27.14 -53.67 -5.59
N THR A 602 -27.66 -53.24 -4.45
CA THR A 602 -27.14 -52.09 -3.70
C THR A 602 -26.31 -52.57 -2.53
N LEU A 603 -25.07 -52.10 -2.44
CA LEU A 603 -24.14 -52.35 -1.34
C LEU A 603 -23.96 -51.07 -0.54
N ASN A 604 -24.09 -51.14 0.77
CA ASN A 604 -23.77 -50.03 1.66
C ASN A 604 -22.30 -50.12 2.10
N VAL A 605 -21.49 -49.14 1.70
CA VAL A 605 -20.08 -49.03 2.05
C VAL A 605 -19.94 -48.08 3.23
N GLN A 606 -19.33 -48.59 4.31
CA GLN A 606 -19.11 -47.87 5.59
C GLN A 606 -20.38 -47.28 6.24
N GLU A 607 -21.56 -47.85 5.97
CA GLU A 607 -22.86 -47.35 6.44
C GLU A 607 -23.19 -45.92 5.95
N LYS A 608 -22.49 -45.43 4.91
CA LYS A 608 -22.55 -44.03 4.45
C LYS A 608 -22.82 -43.88 2.96
N TYR A 609 -22.21 -44.73 2.14
CA TYR A 609 -22.20 -44.58 0.68
C TYR A 609 -22.84 -45.80 0.03
N ASN A 610 -23.68 -45.58 -0.98
CA ASN A 610 -24.31 -46.68 -1.72
C ASN A 610 -23.56 -46.94 -3.02
N TYR A 611 -23.18 -48.19 -3.23
CA TYR A 611 -22.62 -48.69 -4.48
C TYR A 611 -23.67 -49.54 -5.20
N TYR A 612 -23.85 -49.31 -6.50
CA TYR A 612 -24.84 -49.98 -7.32
C TYR A 612 -24.15 -50.92 -8.30
N TYR A 613 -24.50 -52.19 -8.28
CA TYR A 613 -23.96 -53.17 -9.21
C TYR A 613 -25.07 -53.78 -10.05
N ASN A 614 -24.89 -53.76 -11.38
CA ASN A 614 -25.83 -54.38 -12.31
C ASN A 614 -25.41 -55.82 -12.60
N THR A 615 -26.31 -56.78 -12.35
CA THR A 615 -26.02 -58.19 -12.55
C THR A 615 -25.97 -58.61 -14.02
N ASP A 616 -26.62 -57.87 -14.91
CA ASP A 616 -26.74 -58.20 -16.34
C ASP A 616 -25.58 -57.62 -17.14
N SER A 617 -25.22 -56.35 -16.90
CA SER A 617 -24.06 -55.71 -17.54
C SER A 617 -22.73 -56.03 -16.85
N LYS A 618 -22.77 -56.48 -15.58
CA LYS A 618 -21.61 -56.69 -14.71
C LYS A 618 -20.79 -55.42 -14.45
N GLU A 619 -21.44 -54.27 -14.54
CA GLU A 619 -20.84 -52.96 -14.26
C GLU A 619 -21.30 -52.46 -12.89
N GLY A 620 -20.38 -51.81 -12.17
CA GLY A 620 -20.66 -51.15 -10.90
C GLY A 620 -20.57 -49.62 -11.05
N SER A 621 -21.37 -48.90 -10.27
CA SER A 621 -21.42 -47.44 -10.30
C SER A 621 -21.76 -46.86 -8.94
N TRP A 622 -21.18 -45.70 -8.64
CA TRP A 622 -21.55 -44.86 -7.50
C TRP A 622 -22.73 -43.93 -7.80
N VAL A 623 -23.14 -43.82 -9.06
CA VAL A 623 -24.28 -42.99 -9.47
C VAL A 623 -25.56 -43.82 -9.37
N PRO A 624 -26.63 -43.30 -8.73
CA PRO A 624 -27.90 -44.00 -8.67
C PRO A 624 -28.52 -44.13 -10.09
N PRO A 625 -28.83 -45.36 -10.55
CA PRO A 625 -29.49 -45.57 -11.85
C PRO A 625 -30.91 -45.00 -11.87
N GLU A 626 -31.36 -44.45 -13.01
CA GLU A 626 -32.68 -43.82 -13.17
C GLU A 626 -33.88 -44.75 -12.84
N LEU A 627 -33.70 -46.07 -13.05
CA LEU A 627 -34.67 -47.11 -12.70
C LEU A 627 -33.96 -48.24 -11.92
N CYS A 628 -33.58 -47.96 -10.67
CA CYS A 628 -32.94 -48.92 -9.78
C CYS A 628 -33.97 -49.89 -9.16
N LEU A 629 -34.47 -50.83 -9.96
CA LEU A 629 -35.22 -51.97 -9.41
C LEU A 629 -34.23 -52.92 -8.74
N SER A 630 -34.43 -53.18 -7.45
CA SER A 630 -33.54 -53.99 -6.63
C SER A 630 -33.72 -55.48 -6.92
N LYS A 631 -32.63 -56.23 -6.89
CA LYS A 631 -32.63 -57.68 -7.02
C LYS A 631 -32.93 -58.33 -5.67
N GLU A 632 -34.21 -58.29 -5.29
CA GLU A 632 -34.68 -58.79 -3.99
C GLU A 632 -34.54 -60.32 -3.82
N SER A 633 -34.35 -61.06 -4.91
CA SER A 633 -34.13 -62.51 -4.93
C SER A 633 -32.73 -62.93 -4.46
N TRP A 634 -31.76 -62.02 -4.44
CA TRP A 634 -30.40 -62.29 -4.00
C TRP A 634 -30.22 -62.02 -2.50
N LEU A 635 -29.38 -62.85 -1.87
CA LEU A 635 -28.90 -62.56 -0.53
C LEU A 635 -27.98 -61.33 -0.56
N THR A 636 -28.14 -60.43 0.40
CA THR A 636 -27.26 -59.28 0.56
C THR A 636 -25.95 -59.71 1.21
N GLY A 637 -24.92 -58.86 1.12
CA GLY A 637 -23.65 -59.11 1.78
C GLY A 637 -23.79 -59.30 3.30
N GLU A 638 -24.57 -58.45 3.96
CA GLU A 638 -24.83 -58.50 5.41
C GLU A 638 -25.48 -59.84 5.82
N GLU A 639 -26.48 -60.31 5.06
CA GLU A 639 -27.14 -61.58 5.34
C GLU A 639 -26.19 -62.77 5.18
N ILE A 640 -25.30 -62.74 4.18
CA ILE A 640 -24.31 -63.78 3.99
C ILE A 640 -23.33 -63.80 5.17
N GLU A 641 -22.86 -62.64 5.63
CA GLU A 641 -21.98 -62.54 6.80
C GLU A 641 -22.67 -63.02 8.08
N ASP A 642 -23.89 -62.56 8.36
CA ASP A 642 -24.66 -62.94 9.55
C ASP A 642 -24.89 -64.47 9.61
N ILE A 643 -25.28 -65.08 8.48
CA ILE A 643 -25.50 -66.53 8.39
C ILE A 643 -24.20 -67.29 8.62
N VAL A 644 -23.08 -66.82 8.05
CA VAL A 644 -21.79 -67.48 8.25
C VAL A 644 -21.33 -67.34 9.70
N GLU A 645 -21.49 -66.17 10.33
CA GLU A 645 -21.15 -65.95 11.74
C GLU A 645 -22.02 -66.81 12.67
N GLU A 646 -23.33 -66.89 12.43
CA GLU A 646 -24.28 -67.70 13.20
C GLU A 646 -23.91 -69.19 13.12
N VAL A 647 -23.76 -69.73 11.91
CA VAL A 647 -23.43 -71.15 11.69
C VAL A 647 -22.07 -71.49 12.30
N THR A 648 -21.09 -70.59 12.20
CA THR A 648 -19.75 -70.78 12.79
C THR A 648 -19.83 -70.79 14.32
N SER A 649 -20.54 -69.83 14.90
CA SER A 649 -20.71 -69.70 16.35
C SER A 649 -21.46 -70.89 16.95
N ASP A 650 -22.49 -71.36 16.26
CA ASP A 650 -23.26 -72.53 16.67
C ASP A 650 -22.46 -73.82 16.55
N TYR A 651 -21.65 -73.99 15.51
CA TYR A 651 -20.74 -75.13 15.41
C TYR A 651 -19.69 -75.14 16.54
N ILE A 652 -19.08 -73.99 16.83
CA ILE A 652 -18.13 -73.86 17.94
C ILE A 652 -18.82 -74.22 19.27
N ARG A 653 -20.05 -73.75 19.48
CA ARG A 653 -20.86 -74.06 20.65
C ARG A 653 -21.15 -75.57 20.73
N GLU A 654 -21.61 -76.20 19.65
CA GLU A 654 -21.92 -77.64 19.59
C GLU A 654 -20.69 -78.54 19.88
N LYS A 655 -19.51 -78.17 19.36
CA LYS A 655 -18.23 -78.82 19.66
C LYS A 655 -17.83 -78.72 21.13
N LEU A 656 -18.11 -77.59 21.78
CA LEU A 656 -17.87 -77.40 23.22
C LEU A 656 -18.77 -78.31 24.08
N TRP A 657 -20.03 -78.50 23.70
CA TRP A 657 -20.97 -79.34 24.45
C TRP A 657 -20.73 -80.85 24.23
N SER A 658 -20.46 -81.29 23.00
CA SER A 658 -20.19 -82.71 22.69
C SER A 658 -18.92 -83.25 23.37
N ALA A 659 -17.90 -82.42 23.58
CA ALA A 659 -16.71 -82.79 24.35
C ALA A 659 -16.99 -83.11 25.83
N SER A 660 -18.12 -82.63 26.38
CA SER A 660 -18.54 -82.90 27.77
C SER A 660 -19.35 -84.20 27.93
N GLU A 661 -19.95 -84.70 26.86
CA GLU A 661 -20.80 -85.89 26.86
C GLU A 661 -19.98 -87.20 26.87
N ASP A 662 -18.85 -87.23 26.14
CA ASP A 662 -17.89 -88.34 26.17
C ASP A 662 -17.25 -88.58 27.56
N LEU A 663 -17.18 -87.51 28.37
CA LEU A 663 -16.74 -87.59 29.76
C LEU A 663 -17.83 -88.16 30.70
N LEU A 664 -19.11 -87.93 30.39
CA LEU A 664 -20.26 -88.45 31.14
C LEU A 664 -20.47 -89.95 30.90
N VAL A 665 -20.32 -90.43 29.67
CA VAL A 665 -20.46 -91.86 29.33
C VAL A 665 -19.34 -92.71 29.96
N ARG A 666 -18.13 -92.15 30.11
CA ARG A 666 -17.03 -92.81 30.84
C ARG A 666 -17.25 -92.87 32.36
N PHE A 667 -18.17 -92.06 32.90
CA PHE A 667 -18.42 -91.94 34.34
C PHE A 667 -19.41 -92.99 34.88
N GLU A 668 -20.37 -93.46 34.07
CA GLU A 668 -21.38 -94.44 34.51
C GLU A 668 -20.91 -95.90 34.50
N ALA A 669 -19.80 -96.21 33.80
CA ALA A 669 -19.39 -97.60 33.53
C ALA A 669 -18.26 -98.17 34.40
N THR A 670 -17.80 -97.51 35.48
CA THR A 670 -16.64 -98.02 36.27
C THR A 670 -16.83 -97.92 37.78
N THR A 671 -16.31 -98.92 38.51
CA THR A 671 -16.26 -99.00 40.00
C THR A 671 -15.49 -97.88 40.70
N LEU A 672 -14.93 -96.91 39.95
CA LEU A 672 -14.26 -95.71 40.46
C LEU A 672 -15.21 -94.52 40.74
N GLY A 673 -16.48 -94.61 40.33
CA GLY A 673 -17.46 -93.53 40.52
C GLY A 673 -17.58 -92.98 41.95
N PRO A 674 -17.56 -93.81 43.02
CA PRO A 674 -17.60 -93.33 44.39
C PRO A 674 -16.31 -92.60 44.82
N ALA A 675 -15.13 -93.09 44.43
CA ALA A 675 -13.84 -92.49 44.81
C ALA A 675 -13.62 -91.15 44.10
N LEU A 676 -13.99 -91.05 42.83
CA LEU A 676 -13.96 -89.78 42.09
C LEU A 676 -15.06 -88.81 42.56
N ARG A 677 -16.21 -89.29 43.06
CA ARG A 677 -17.20 -88.44 43.75
C ARG A 677 -16.67 -87.89 45.05
N GLU A 678 -15.91 -88.67 45.82
CA GLU A 678 -15.27 -88.19 47.04
C GLU A 678 -14.16 -87.16 46.73
N GLU A 679 -13.35 -87.39 45.70
CA GLU A 679 -12.33 -86.44 45.25
C GLU A 679 -12.96 -85.17 44.64
N PHE A 680 -14.07 -85.30 43.92
CA PHE A 680 -14.86 -84.19 43.40
C PHE A 680 -15.53 -83.39 44.51
N GLU A 681 -16.17 -84.03 45.49
CA GLU A 681 -16.77 -83.35 46.63
C GLU A 681 -15.69 -82.70 47.52
N ALA A 682 -14.51 -83.29 47.66
CA ALA A 682 -13.36 -82.66 48.32
C ALA A 682 -12.85 -81.43 47.54
N ARG A 683 -12.75 -81.51 46.21
CA ARG A 683 -12.38 -80.38 45.34
C ARG A 683 -13.42 -79.26 45.40
N LYS A 684 -14.70 -79.63 45.41
CA LYS A 684 -15.84 -78.71 45.52
C LYS A 684 -15.87 -78.05 46.89
N ALA A 685 -15.62 -78.78 47.98
CA ALA A 685 -15.48 -78.23 49.32
C ALA A 685 -14.31 -77.24 49.42
N PHE A 686 -13.15 -77.58 48.85
CA PHE A 686 -12.01 -76.66 48.76
C PHE A 686 -12.36 -75.38 47.99
N LEU A 687 -13.05 -75.50 46.85
CA LEU A 687 -13.50 -74.32 46.09
C LEU A 687 -14.51 -73.48 46.88
N TYR A 688 -15.39 -74.11 47.66
CA TYR A 688 -16.31 -73.40 48.55
C TYR A 688 -15.57 -72.66 49.67
N GLU A 689 -14.55 -73.26 50.30
CA GLU A 689 -13.70 -72.55 51.27
C GLU A 689 -12.99 -71.33 50.68
N GLN A 690 -12.59 -71.40 49.40
CA GLN A 690 -11.98 -70.26 48.71
C GLN A 690 -12.97 -69.17 48.26
N THR A 691 -14.28 -69.37 48.45
CA THR A 691 -15.30 -68.40 48.00
C THR A 691 -15.13 -67.04 48.66
N GLU A 692 -14.78 -66.97 49.94
CA GLU A 692 -14.53 -65.68 50.61
C GLU A 692 -13.33 -64.93 50.01
N SER A 693 -12.27 -65.66 49.68
CA SER A 693 -11.07 -65.11 49.02
C SER A 693 -11.41 -64.60 47.62
N VAL A 694 -12.19 -65.36 46.85
CA VAL A 694 -12.67 -64.97 45.51
C VAL A 694 -13.57 -63.73 45.61
N VAL A 695 -14.49 -63.66 46.58
CA VAL A 695 -15.33 -62.47 46.80
C VAL A 695 -14.47 -61.24 47.13
N LYS A 696 -13.41 -61.39 47.94
CA LYS A 696 -12.47 -60.29 48.22
C LYS A 696 -11.74 -59.81 46.96
N ILE A 697 -11.27 -60.73 46.12
CA ILE A 697 -10.62 -60.40 44.84
C ILE A 697 -11.61 -59.76 43.86
N GLN A 698 -12.82 -60.29 43.75
CA GLN A 698 -13.88 -59.72 42.91
C GLN A 698 -14.31 -58.34 43.40
N ALA A 699 -14.44 -58.14 44.70
CA ALA A 699 -14.75 -56.83 45.29
C ALA A 699 -13.62 -55.83 45.03
N PHE A 700 -12.36 -56.27 45.14
CA PHE A 700 -11.20 -55.46 44.79
C PHE A 700 -11.23 -55.06 43.31
N TRP A 701 -11.47 -56.02 42.40
CA TRP A 701 -11.51 -55.77 40.97
C TRP A 701 -12.69 -54.88 40.56
N LYS A 702 -13.88 -55.11 41.11
CA LYS A 702 -15.05 -54.23 40.93
C LYS A 702 -14.74 -52.81 41.41
N GLY A 703 -14.09 -52.69 42.57
CA GLY A 703 -13.62 -51.41 43.10
C GLY A 703 -12.59 -50.74 42.18
N PHE A 704 -11.63 -51.49 41.66
CA PHE A 704 -10.63 -50.99 40.71
C PHE A 704 -11.29 -50.49 39.42
N LYS A 705 -12.17 -51.29 38.80
CA LYS A 705 -12.92 -50.91 37.60
C LYS A 705 -13.72 -49.62 37.82
N GLN A 706 -14.46 -49.53 38.93
CA GLN A 706 -15.26 -48.34 39.26
C GLN A 706 -14.37 -47.10 39.46
N ARG A 707 -13.19 -47.25 40.07
CA ARG A 707 -12.22 -46.16 40.25
C ARG A 707 -11.64 -45.70 38.91
N GLN A 708 -11.33 -46.61 38.00
CA GLN A 708 -10.87 -46.27 36.65
C GLN A 708 -11.97 -45.52 35.87
N GLU A 709 -13.22 -45.98 35.91
CA GLU A 709 -14.35 -45.27 35.30
C GLU A 709 -14.60 -43.89 35.92
N TYR A 710 -14.36 -43.74 37.23
CA TYR A 710 -14.43 -42.44 37.91
C TYR A 710 -13.30 -41.51 37.46
N LEU A 711 -12.05 -42.00 37.40
CA LEU A 711 -10.90 -41.24 36.93
C LEU A 711 -11.07 -40.81 35.47
N HIS A 712 -11.56 -41.71 34.61
CA HIS A 712 -11.88 -41.38 33.23
C HIS A 712 -12.91 -40.26 33.14
N ARG A 713 -14.02 -40.33 33.91
CA ARG A 713 -15.00 -39.24 33.98
C ARG A 713 -14.39 -37.93 34.49
N GLN A 714 -13.50 -37.99 35.49
CA GLN A 714 -12.81 -36.81 35.99
C GLN A 714 -11.89 -36.18 34.92
N GLN A 715 -11.18 -36.99 34.15
CA GLN A 715 -10.36 -36.54 33.02
C GLN A 715 -11.20 -35.93 31.91
N VAL A 716 -12.35 -36.55 31.58
CA VAL A 716 -13.31 -35.99 30.61
C VAL A 716 -13.81 -34.63 31.08
N PHE A 717 -14.13 -34.45 32.36
CA PHE A 717 -14.54 -33.14 32.87
C PHE A 717 -13.38 -32.13 32.87
N ALA A 718 -12.18 -32.55 33.26
CA ALA A 718 -10.99 -31.69 33.26
C ALA A 718 -10.58 -31.23 31.84
N GLY A 719 -10.68 -32.11 30.85
CA GLY A 719 -10.38 -31.78 29.45
C GLY A 719 -11.45 -30.95 28.74
N ASN A 720 -12.65 -30.81 29.34
CA ASN A 720 -13.78 -30.10 28.75
C ASN A 720 -14.24 -28.90 29.59
N VAL A 721 -13.42 -28.40 30.51
CA VAL A 721 -13.75 -27.24 31.37
C VAL A 721 -14.15 -26.03 30.53
N ASP A 722 -13.42 -25.72 29.46
CA ASP A 722 -13.69 -24.57 28.60
C ASP A 722 -15.07 -24.65 27.93
N SER A 723 -15.44 -25.85 27.44
CA SER A 723 -16.77 -26.12 26.87
C SER A 723 -17.88 -25.95 27.89
N VAL A 724 -17.69 -26.44 29.12
CA VAL A 724 -18.65 -26.29 30.21
C VAL A 724 -18.81 -24.82 30.61
N VAL A 725 -17.71 -24.07 30.72
CA VAL A 725 -17.74 -22.62 31.01
C VAL A 725 -18.44 -21.86 29.89
N LYS A 726 -18.24 -22.24 28.63
CA LYS A 726 -18.92 -21.64 27.47
C LYS A 726 -20.43 -21.87 27.54
N ILE A 727 -20.88 -23.09 27.84
CA ILE A 727 -22.31 -23.40 28.02
C ILE A 727 -22.90 -22.62 29.21
N GLN A 728 -22.20 -22.57 30.35
CA GLN A 728 -22.65 -21.82 31.51
C GLN A 728 -22.76 -20.31 31.23
N SER A 729 -21.82 -19.74 30.49
CA SER A 729 -21.86 -18.32 30.12
C SER A 729 -23.04 -18.00 29.20
N TRP A 730 -23.38 -18.89 28.26
CA TRP A 730 -24.57 -18.77 27.42
C TRP A 730 -25.86 -18.76 28.26
N PHE A 731 -26.00 -19.69 29.21
CA PHE A 731 -27.17 -19.71 30.09
C PHE A 731 -27.27 -18.45 30.97
N ARG A 732 -26.15 -17.97 31.52
CA ARG A 732 -26.10 -16.70 32.27
C ARG A 732 -26.52 -15.52 31.39
N MET A 733 -26.02 -15.47 30.15
CA MET A 733 -26.35 -14.43 29.17
C MET A 733 -27.83 -14.43 28.80
N VAL A 734 -28.41 -15.60 28.51
CA VAL A 734 -29.84 -15.74 28.19
C VAL A 734 -30.71 -15.29 29.37
N THR A 735 -30.33 -15.66 30.60
CA THR A 735 -31.06 -15.26 31.81
C THR A 735 -30.99 -13.74 32.04
N ALA A 736 -29.81 -13.14 31.86
CA ALA A 736 -29.62 -11.70 31.96
C ALA A 736 -30.41 -10.94 30.87
N ARG A 737 -30.36 -11.43 29.62
CA ARG A 737 -31.08 -10.85 28.49
C ARG A 737 -32.59 -10.91 28.70
N LYS A 738 -33.13 -12.03 29.20
CA LYS A 738 -34.55 -12.15 29.55
C LYS A 738 -34.97 -11.12 30.61
N SER A 739 -34.15 -10.94 31.64
CA SER A 739 -34.41 -9.96 32.70
C SER A 739 -34.38 -8.51 32.17
N TYR A 740 -33.42 -8.19 31.32
CA TYR A 740 -33.32 -6.88 30.67
C TYR A 740 -34.54 -6.59 29.79
N LEU A 741 -34.90 -7.52 28.91
CA LEU A 741 -36.04 -7.36 28.00
C LEU A 741 -37.36 -7.22 28.77
N SER A 742 -37.53 -7.96 29.88
CA SER A 742 -38.69 -7.79 30.75
C SER A 742 -38.76 -6.38 31.35
N ARG A 743 -37.62 -5.81 31.74
CA ARG A 743 -37.55 -4.46 32.31
C ARG A 743 -37.76 -3.38 31.25
N LEU A 744 -37.22 -3.56 30.05
CA LEU A 744 -37.45 -2.67 28.92
C LEU A 744 -38.94 -2.64 28.57
N ARG A 745 -39.57 -3.82 28.47
CA ARG A 745 -41.00 -3.96 28.21
C ARG A 745 -41.84 -3.28 29.29
N TYR A 746 -41.48 -3.44 30.56
CA TYR A 746 -42.13 -2.72 31.66
C TYR A 746 -42.11 -1.21 31.47
N PHE A 747 -40.98 -0.62 31.03
CA PHE A 747 -40.90 0.82 30.79
C PHE A 747 -41.68 1.28 29.55
N GLU A 748 -41.70 0.50 28.47
CA GLU A 748 -42.52 0.79 27.30
C GLU A 748 -44.02 0.73 27.63
N ASP A 749 -44.44 -0.31 28.35
CA ASP A 749 -45.85 -0.49 28.74
C ASP A 749 -46.33 0.66 29.66
N HIS A 750 -45.43 1.25 30.46
CA HIS A 750 -45.75 2.34 31.40
C HIS A 750 -45.28 3.73 30.91
N LYS A 751 -45.02 3.89 29.61
CA LYS A 751 -44.48 5.13 29.04
C LYS A 751 -45.37 6.33 29.32
N ASN A 752 -46.70 6.16 29.26
CA ASN A 752 -47.66 7.23 29.49
C ASN A 752 -47.66 7.70 30.94
N GLU A 753 -47.58 6.77 31.90
CA GLU A 753 -47.46 7.03 33.33
C GLU A 753 -46.14 7.75 33.64
N ILE A 754 -45.03 7.30 33.05
CA ILE A 754 -43.72 7.94 33.21
C ILE A 754 -43.74 9.37 32.68
N VAL A 755 -44.33 9.62 31.50
CA VAL A 755 -44.47 10.97 30.94
C VAL A 755 -45.33 11.86 31.84
N LYS A 756 -46.41 11.31 32.43
CA LYS A 756 -47.23 12.04 33.41
C LYS A 756 -46.45 12.39 34.68
N ILE A 757 -45.65 11.47 35.22
CA ILE A 757 -44.82 11.73 36.40
C ILE A 757 -43.75 12.78 36.06
N GLN A 758 -43.08 12.66 34.91
CA GLN A 758 -42.08 13.62 34.45
C GLN A 758 -42.67 15.01 34.23
N SER A 759 -43.87 15.12 33.66
CA SER A 759 -44.53 16.41 33.47
C SER A 759 -44.92 17.06 34.81
N LEU A 760 -45.39 16.28 35.78
CA LEU A 760 -45.66 16.74 37.14
C LEU A 760 -44.39 17.23 37.84
N LEU A 761 -43.28 16.49 37.74
CA LEU A 761 -42.00 16.89 38.31
C LEU A 761 -41.43 18.15 37.65
N ARG A 762 -41.50 18.25 36.31
CA ARG A 762 -41.11 19.47 35.58
C ARG A 762 -41.97 20.66 36.00
N ALA A 763 -43.28 20.47 36.15
CA ALA A 763 -44.19 21.52 36.61
C ALA A 763 -43.99 21.90 38.08
N SER A 764 -43.58 20.97 38.95
CA SER A 764 -43.18 21.27 40.34
C SER A 764 -41.91 22.12 40.34
N LYS A 765 -40.88 21.68 39.62
CA LYS A 765 -39.61 22.39 39.53
C LYS A 765 -39.76 23.79 38.94
N ALA A 766 -40.58 23.96 37.90
CA ALA A 766 -40.87 25.27 37.33
C ALA A 766 -41.60 26.20 38.33
N ARG A 767 -42.51 25.64 39.15
CA ARG A 767 -43.17 26.40 40.23
C ARG A 767 -42.19 26.78 41.34
N ASP A 768 -41.27 25.90 41.70
CA ASP A 768 -40.24 26.18 42.70
C ASP A 768 -39.26 27.26 42.18
N ASP A 769 -38.83 27.16 40.91
CA ASP A 769 -38.01 28.18 40.25
C ASP A 769 -38.75 29.54 40.20
N TYR A 770 -40.05 29.58 39.89
CA TYR A 770 -40.86 30.81 39.89
C TYR A 770 -41.04 31.40 41.29
N LYS A 771 -41.31 30.56 42.31
CA LYS A 771 -41.38 31.01 43.71
C LYS A 771 -40.05 31.60 44.18
N ALA A 772 -38.94 31.01 43.78
CA ALA A 772 -37.61 31.55 44.08
C ALA A 772 -37.41 32.92 43.42
N LEU A 773 -37.87 33.13 42.18
CA LEU A 773 -37.77 34.43 41.50
C LEU A 773 -38.58 35.54 42.19
N VAL A 774 -39.83 35.26 42.57
CA VAL A 774 -40.76 36.28 43.09
C VAL A 774 -40.63 36.50 44.60
N GLY A 775 -40.27 35.45 45.36
CA GLY A 775 -40.30 35.46 46.82
C GLY A 775 -38.94 35.61 47.52
N SER A 776 -37.82 35.57 46.80
CA SER A 776 -36.49 35.70 47.41
C SER A 776 -35.88 37.07 47.13
N GLU A 777 -35.24 37.67 48.14
CA GLU A 777 -34.53 38.96 47.98
C GLU A 777 -33.34 38.85 47.01
N ASN A 778 -32.77 37.66 46.84
CA ASN A 778 -31.63 37.39 45.94
C ASN A 778 -31.82 36.06 45.19
N PRO A 779 -32.55 36.02 44.07
CA PRO A 779 -32.76 34.79 43.33
C PRO A 779 -31.47 34.30 42.65
N PRO A 780 -31.23 32.96 42.59
CA PRO A 780 -30.06 32.41 41.91
C PRO A 780 -30.02 32.79 40.43
N LEU A 781 -28.83 33.12 39.90
CA LEU A 781 -28.64 33.58 38.51
C LEU A 781 -29.24 32.63 37.46
N THR A 782 -29.23 31.32 37.74
CA THR A 782 -29.81 30.28 36.89
C THR A 782 -31.34 30.35 36.79
N VAL A 783 -32.00 30.78 37.86
CA VAL A 783 -33.44 31.03 37.91
C VAL A 783 -33.75 32.32 37.17
N ILE A 784 -32.99 33.38 37.43
CA ILE A 784 -33.14 34.67 36.73
C ILE A 784 -33.03 34.47 35.21
N ARG A 785 -31.96 33.80 34.74
CA ARG A 785 -31.74 33.51 33.31
C ARG A 785 -32.93 32.82 32.64
N LYS A 786 -33.60 31.90 33.34
CA LYS A 786 -34.76 31.19 32.80
C LYS A 786 -35.98 32.09 32.59
N PHE A 787 -36.08 33.19 33.32
CA PHE A 787 -37.21 34.12 33.27
C PHE A 787 -36.80 35.53 32.82
N VAL A 788 -35.59 35.71 32.26
CA VAL A 788 -35.10 37.00 31.73
C VAL A 788 -36.07 37.59 30.71
N TYR A 789 -36.70 36.75 29.89
CA TYR A 789 -37.68 37.19 28.89
C TYR A 789 -38.98 37.77 29.50
N LEU A 790 -39.25 37.52 30.78
CA LEU A 790 -40.37 38.12 31.53
C LEU A 790 -39.96 39.43 32.23
N LEU A 791 -38.68 39.77 32.19
CA LEU A 791 -38.09 40.98 32.78
C LEU A 791 -37.67 41.98 31.67
N ASP A 792 -38.43 42.05 30.57
CA ASP A 792 -38.16 43.01 29.50
C ASP A 792 -38.31 44.46 30.00
N GLN A 793 -37.46 45.33 29.43
CA GLN A 793 -37.21 46.73 29.82
C GLN A 793 -38.49 47.52 30.07
N SER A 794 -38.59 48.15 31.24
CA SER A 794 -39.68 49.07 31.53
C SER A 794 -39.46 50.40 30.80
N ASP A 795 -40.53 51.13 30.46
CA ASP A 795 -40.44 52.50 29.92
C ASP A 795 -39.64 53.44 30.85
N LEU A 796 -39.54 53.07 32.13
CA LEU A 796 -38.71 53.76 33.13
C LEU A 796 -37.22 53.61 32.83
N ASP A 797 -36.76 52.40 32.46
CA ASP A 797 -35.36 52.15 32.10
C ASP A 797 -34.97 52.92 30.83
N PHE A 798 -35.90 53.05 29.87
CA PHE A 798 -35.70 53.86 28.68
C PHE A 798 -35.59 55.36 29.00
N GLN A 799 -36.39 55.86 29.94
CA GLN A 799 -36.29 57.24 30.41
C GLN A 799 -34.98 57.50 31.15
N GLU A 800 -34.51 56.57 31.98
CA GLU A 800 -33.22 56.67 32.67
C GLU A 800 -32.05 56.67 31.68
N GLU A 801 -32.07 55.82 30.65
CA GLU A 801 -31.05 55.86 29.59
C GLU A 801 -31.05 57.19 28.82
N LEU A 802 -32.23 57.75 28.55
CA LEU A 802 -32.37 59.06 27.92
C LEU A 802 -31.81 60.19 28.79
N GLU A 803 -32.02 60.13 30.11
CA GLU A 803 -31.48 61.11 31.05
C GLU A 803 -29.95 60.98 31.18
N VAL A 804 -29.41 59.76 31.21
CA VAL A 804 -27.96 59.51 31.19
C VAL A 804 -27.32 60.03 29.89
N ALA A 805 -27.98 59.86 28.75
CA ALA A 805 -27.52 60.42 27.48
C ALA A 805 -27.50 61.96 27.51
N ARG A 806 -28.56 62.58 28.05
CA ARG A 806 -28.66 64.04 28.21
C ARG A 806 -27.56 64.59 29.14
N LEU A 807 -27.32 63.92 30.27
CA LEU A 807 -26.27 64.30 31.21
C LEU A 807 -24.87 64.13 30.59
N ARG A 808 -24.63 63.07 29.80
CA ARG A 808 -23.38 62.92 29.06
C ARG A 808 -23.16 64.07 28.08
N GLU A 809 -24.20 64.49 27.35
CA GLU A 809 -24.11 65.63 26.44
C GLU A 809 -23.81 66.94 27.20
N GLU A 810 -24.44 67.15 28.35
CA GLU A 810 -24.15 68.30 29.21
C GLU A 810 -22.70 68.28 29.74
N VAL A 811 -22.19 67.11 30.15
CA VAL A 811 -20.79 66.97 30.58
C VAL A 811 -19.83 67.29 29.42
N VAL A 812 -20.10 66.80 28.21
CA VAL A 812 -19.26 67.07 27.04
C VAL A 812 -19.26 68.56 26.68
N THR A 813 -20.40 69.23 26.74
CA THR A 813 -20.49 70.67 26.47
C THR A 813 -19.76 71.49 27.54
N LYS A 814 -19.87 71.13 28.83
CA LYS A 814 -19.09 71.75 29.93
C LYS A 814 -17.59 71.53 29.76
N ILE A 815 -17.15 70.34 29.34
CA ILE A 815 -15.74 70.06 29.05
C ILE A 815 -15.24 70.96 27.92
N ARG A 816 -15.99 71.09 26.81
CA ARG A 816 -15.61 71.99 25.71
C ARG A 816 -15.54 73.45 26.16
N ALA A 817 -16.49 73.90 26.97
CA ALA A 817 -16.48 75.26 27.52
C ALA A 817 -15.26 75.51 28.42
N ASN A 818 -14.90 74.54 29.28
CA ASN A 818 -13.70 74.62 30.11
C ASN A 818 -12.42 74.63 29.27
N GLN A 819 -12.31 73.77 28.25
CA GLN A 819 -11.17 73.78 27.33
C GLN A 819 -11.04 75.12 26.59
N GLN A 820 -12.16 75.76 26.24
CA GLN A 820 -12.13 77.08 25.63
C GLN A 820 -11.69 78.17 26.62
N LEU A 821 -12.17 78.11 27.87
CA LEU A 821 -11.72 79.02 28.93
C LEU A 821 -10.22 78.86 29.20
N GLU A 822 -9.71 77.63 29.21
CA GLU A 822 -8.29 77.34 29.39
C GLU A 822 -7.43 77.88 28.24
N LYS A 823 -7.90 77.75 26.99
CA LYS A 823 -7.28 78.43 25.83
C LYS A 823 -7.27 79.94 25.99
N ASP A 824 -8.39 80.53 26.42
CA ASP A 824 -8.51 81.97 26.62
C ASP A 824 -7.59 82.46 27.76
N LEU A 825 -7.42 81.66 28.82
CA LEU A 825 -6.53 81.93 29.94
C LEU A 825 -5.07 81.91 29.48
N ASN A 826 -4.67 80.87 28.73
CA ASN A 826 -3.34 80.82 28.10
C ASN A 826 -3.08 82.02 27.18
N LEU A 827 -4.09 82.46 26.42
CA LEU A 827 -3.99 83.64 25.57
C LEU A 827 -3.86 84.92 26.40
N MET A 828 -4.55 84.98 27.55
CA MET A 828 -4.41 86.06 28.53
C MET A 828 -3.01 86.05 29.16
N ASP A 829 -2.45 84.89 29.49
CA ASP A 829 -1.10 84.75 30.04
C ASP A 829 -0.02 85.15 29.01
N ILE A 830 -0.21 84.80 27.74
CA ILE A 830 0.64 85.32 26.65
C ILE A 830 0.55 86.85 26.59
N LYS A 831 -0.65 87.42 26.71
CA LYS A 831 -0.87 88.87 26.69
C LYS A 831 -0.36 89.58 27.95
N ILE A 832 -0.46 88.98 29.13
CA ILE A 832 0.15 89.45 30.38
C ILE A 832 1.66 89.38 30.26
N GLY A 833 2.20 88.30 29.70
CA GLY A 833 3.61 88.16 29.35
C GLY A 833 4.09 89.27 28.40
N LEU A 834 3.28 89.65 27.41
CA LEU A 834 3.54 90.76 26.49
C LEU A 834 3.35 92.15 27.14
N LEU A 835 2.44 92.30 28.11
CA LEU A 835 2.23 93.51 28.92
C LEU A 835 3.40 93.73 29.91
N VAL A 836 3.86 92.70 30.60
CA VAL A 836 5.01 92.73 31.52
C VAL A 836 6.32 93.00 30.76
N LYS A 837 6.39 92.62 29.46
CA LYS A 837 7.51 92.96 28.55
C LYS A 837 7.44 94.37 27.92
N ASN A 838 6.53 95.24 28.38
CA ASN A 838 6.44 96.67 28.03
C ASN A 838 6.39 96.99 26.52
N ARG A 839 5.27 96.68 25.83
CA ARG A 839 4.97 97.32 24.54
C ARG A 839 3.51 97.37 24.04
N ILE A 840 2.48 97.25 24.89
CA ILE A 840 1.07 97.55 24.51
C ILE A 840 0.31 98.15 25.71
N THR A 841 -0.50 99.19 25.51
CA THR A 841 -1.23 99.95 26.54
C THR A 841 -2.48 99.22 27.04
N LEU A 842 -2.84 99.45 28.31
CA LEU A 842 -3.94 98.80 29.06
C LEU A 842 -5.31 98.88 28.35
N GLU A 843 -5.51 99.87 27.48
CA GLU A 843 -6.75 100.09 26.73
C GLU A 843 -7.07 98.97 25.72
N ASP A 844 -6.07 98.31 25.12
CA ASP A 844 -6.30 97.22 24.16
C ASP A 844 -6.71 95.89 24.81
N VAL A 845 -6.46 95.72 26.11
CA VAL A 845 -6.94 94.56 26.89
C VAL A 845 -8.38 94.76 27.38
N ILE A 846 -8.79 96.00 27.62
CA ILE A 846 -10.15 96.32 28.08
C ILE A 846 -11.16 96.23 26.91
N SER A 847 -10.74 96.47 25.66
CA SER A 847 -11.61 96.38 24.48
C SER A 847 -12.09 94.95 24.17
N HIS A 848 -11.38 93.90 24.60
CA HIS A 848 -11.80 92.50 24.41
C HIS A 848 -12.79 91.97 25.47
N ARG A 849 -12.90 92.61 26.65
CA ARG A 849 -13.94 92.24 27.65
C ARG A 849 -15.36 92.55 27.17
N LYS A 850 -15.53 93.46 26.18
CA LYS A 850 -16.84 93.82 25.60
C LYS A 850 -17.26 92.96 24.39
N LYS A 851 -16.48 91.95 23.98
CA LYS A 851 -16.83 91.01 22.89
C LYS A 851 -17.28 89.61 23.36
N LYS A 852 -17.48 89.40 24.66
CA LYS A 852 -18.16 88.21 25.20
C LYS A 852 -19.56 88.59 25.69
N LYS A 853 -20.51 88.59 24.75
CA LYS A 853 -21.90 88.21 25.02
C LYS A 853 -22.22 87.02 24.13
#